data_AF-A0A7L1IH11-F1
#
_entry.id   AF-A0A7L1IH11-F1
#
_cell.length_a   1.000
_cell.length_b   1.000
_cell.length_c   1.000
_cell.angle_alpha   90.00
_cell.angle_beta   90.00
_cell.angle_gamma   90.00
#
_symmetry.space_group_name_H-M   'P 1'
#
loop_
_entity.id
_entity.type
_entity.pdbx_description
1 polymer ?
#
loop_
_entity_poly.entity_id
_entity_poly.type
_entity_poly.pdbx_seq_one_letter_code
_entity_poly.pdbx_strand_id
1 'polypeptide(L)'
;FKGGDTCEYLLSSGRFLGEKVWQPHSCMMHKYKNSEAKNCLIDKHIVFIGDSRIRQLFYSFIKLINPQVKEEGNKHGNIPFEDKSASIKVDFLWYPEVNGSMRQRIKSWTEGSVAKPHIIVVGAATWSIKIHNGSNEALAQYKINITSIAPLLEKLAKSSDVYWVLQDPVYEDMLSDSRKMITNEKIDAYNEAAVRILNSSSRNSKAKVKVFSVSKLIAQETIMKSADGLHLPESSRDTNAMILMNVYCNKIMKPIDGSCCQPQPPLTLIQKLAFCFFTLSIIGYFIINLIHRNNFRKNKSCMDLESGEEKKPAVSAPNVSTLEMLLHSFCKLGLIMTYFYLCDRANLFMKENKFYTHSSFFIPIVYILVLGVFYTENTKETKVLNREQTDEWKGWMQLVILIYHISGASTFLPVYMHIRVLVAAYLFQTGYGHFSYFWIKGDFGVYRVCQVLFRLNFLVVVLCIVMDRPYQFYYFVPLVTVWFMIIYATLAIWPQIVQKKANGNCLWHFGLLLKLICLLTCIYFLSYSQGAFEKIFSFWPLSKCFELNGNVYEWWFRWKLDRYVVFHGMLFAFIYLALQKRQMISEGKGDPLFSNRVSNVLLFISIVSFLTYSIWASSCKNKTECNELHPSVSVVQILAFILIRNIPGYVRSVYSSFFAWFGKISLELFICQYHIWLAADTKGILVLIPGYPMFNVLVSTFIFVCVAHEISQITNDLAQIVVPKDNSTLLKRLLCIAGFFSGLLLFSAMQDQSRH
;
A
#
# COMPACT_ATOMS: atom_id res chain seq x y z
N PHE A 1 -6.51 13.04 -19.53
CA PHE A 1 -5.79 13.22 -18.26
C PHE A 1 -4.50 13.98 -18.52
N LYS A 2 -4.44 15.28 -18.20
CA LYS A 2 -3.14 15.97 -18.09
C LYS A 2 -2.59 15.55 -16.73
N GLY A 3 -1.56 14.70 -16.69
CA GLY A 3 -0.83 14.42 -15.46
C GLY A 3 -0.20 15.73 -15.00
N GLY A 4 -0.89 16.47 -14.13
CA GLY A 4 -0.45 17.75 -13.62
C GLY A 4 0.71 17.60 -12.64
N ASP A 5 1.47 18.67 -12.45
CA ASP A 5 2.51 18.72 -11.43
C ASP A 5 1.84 18.54 -10.05
N THR A 6 2.16 17.44 -9.34
CA THR A 6 1.62 17.18 -8.00
C THR A 6 1.94 18.32 -7.04
N CYS A 7 2.96 19.12 -7.35
CA CYS A 7 3.33 20.30 -6.60
C CYS A 7 2.38 21.48 -6.81
N GLU A 8 1.83 21.64 -8.01
CA GLU A 8 0.81 22.65 -8.30
C GLU A 8 -0.49 22.33 -7.54
N TYR A 9 -0.92 21.08 -7.55
CA TYR A 9 -2.13 20.66 -6.81
C TYR A 9 -1.98 20.83 -5.30
N LEU A 10 -0.80 20.50 -4.73
CA LEU A 10 -0.51 20.71 -3.32
C LEU A 10 -0.65 22.18 -2.89
N LEU A 11 -0.34 23.12 -3.78
CA LEU A 11 -0.37 24.56 -3.54
C LEU A 11 -1.73 25.22 -3.81
N SER A 12 -2.65 24.52 -4.48
CA SER A 12 -3.87 25.13 -5.03
C SER A 12 -5.17 24.40 -4.73
N SER A 13 -5.12 23.15 -4.27
CA SER A 13 -6.33 22.33 -4.16
C SER A 13 -6.22 21.29 -3.06
N GLY A 14 -7.33 21.07 -2.36
CA GLY A 14 -7.49 20.01 -1.38
C GLY A 14 -8.86 20.11 -0.71
N ARG A 15 -9.08 19.25 0.27
CA ARG A 15 -10.28 19.23 1.11
C ARG A 15 -9.95 18.68 2.48
N PHE A 16 -10.79 18.97 3.48
CA PHE A 16 -10.70 18.26 4.75
C PHE A 16 -11.33 16.86 4.67
N LEU A 17 -10.61 15.87 5.21
CA LEU A 17 -11.13 14.55 5.54
C LEU A 17 -11.51 14.55 7.03
N GLY A 18 -12.82 14.52 7.31
CA GLY A 18 -13.33 14.78 8.65
C GLY A 18 -13.03 16.23 9.09
N GLU A 19 -12.83 16.48 10.38
CA GLU A 19 -12.72 17.84 10.92
C GLU A 19 -11.29 18.41 11.01
N LYS A 20 -10.26 17.58 10.80
CA LYS A 20 -8.88 17.94 11.21
C LYS A 20 -7.78 17.63 10.20
N VAL A 21 -8.05 16.81 9.18
CA VAL A 21 -6.99 16.30 8.28
C VAL A 21 -7.15 16.93 6.91
N TRP A 22 -6.22 17.78 6.52
CA TRP A 22 -6.16 18.31 5.16
C TRP A 22 -5.61 17.28 4.19
N GLN A 23 -6.34 17.02 3.11
CA GLN A 23 -5.95 16.13 2.03
C GLN A 23 -5.83 16.93 0.72
N PRO A 24 -4.61 17.14 0.19
CA PRO A 24 -4.44 17.70 -1.14
C PRO A 24 -5.10 16.80 -2.20
N HIS A 25 -5.59 17.39 -3.27
CA HIS A 25 -6.02 16.58 -4.42
C HIS A 25 -4.78 15.98 -5.09
N SER A 26 -4.93 14.78 -5.65
CA SER A 26 -3.94 14.08 -6.48
C SER A 26 -2.70 13.50 -5.79
N CYS A 27 -2.35 13.92 -4.57
CA CYS A 27 -1.12 13.46 -3.91
C CYS A 27 -1.23 13.40 -2.38
N MET A 28 -0.24 12.77 -1.75
CA MET A 28 -0.15 12.59 -0.31
C MET A 28 0.98 13.43 0.29
N MET A 29 0.67 14.12 1.38
CA MET A 29 1.67 14.83 2.18
C MET A 29 2.36 13.88 3.14
N HIS A 30 3.66 14.10 3.34
CA HIS A 30 4.43 13.50 4.43
C HIS A 30 4.36 14.40 5.68
N LYS A 31 4.27 13.79 6.86
CA LYS A 31 4.29 14.52 8.13
C LYS A 31 5.72 14.56 8.68
N TYR A 32 6.41 15.67 8.41
CA TYR A 32 7.79 15.87 8.83
C TYR A 32 7.94 15.89 10.35
N LYS A 33 8.90 15.11 10.84
CA LYS A 33 9.42 15.22 12.22
C LYS A 33 10.49 16.31 12.28
N ASN A 34 10.77 16.72 13.51
CA ASN A 34 11.76 17.76 13.79
C ASN A 34 13.15 17.47 13.17
N SER A 35 13.67 16.26 13.36
CA SER A 35 14.97 15.84 12.82
C SER A 35 14.99 15.83 11.29
N GLU A 36 13.90 15.39 10.65
CA GLU A 36 13.77 15.34 9.20
C GLU A 36 13.68 16.75 8.60
N ALA A 37 12.94 17.66 9.24
CA ALA A 37 12.85 19.05 8.85
C ALA A 37 14.22 19.74 8.93
N LYS A 38 14.96 19.52 10.03
CA LYS A 38 16.33 20.04 10.18
C LYS A 38 17.25 19.53 9.09
N ASN A 39 17.27 18.20 8.87
CA ASN A 39 18.11 17.58 7.85
C ASN A 39 17.82 18.09 6.43
N CYS A 40 16.56 18.36 6.10
CA CYS A 40 16.19 18.93 4.81
C CYS A 40 16.72 20.37 4.63
N LEU A 41 16.69 21.17 5.71
CA LEU A 41 16.92 22.61 5.67
C LEU A 41 18.35 23.01 6.04
N ILE A 42 19.29 22.05 6.12
CA ILE A 42 20.71 22.32 6.41
C ILE A 42 21.27 23.39 5.47
N ASP A 43 21.95 24.37 6.07
CA ASP A 43 22.57 25.53 5.39
C ASP A 43 21.59 26.36 4.54
N LYS A 44 20.28 26.33 4.87
CA LYS A 44 19.26 27.09 4.14
C LYS A 44 18.92 28.40 4.86
N HIS A 45 18.69 29.41 4.01
CA HIS A 45 18.16 30.71 4.39
C HIS A 45 16.74 30.86 3.83
N ILE A 46 15.77 31.00 4.72
CA ILE A 46 14.35 31.15 4.42
C ILE A 46 13.89 32.53 4.88
N VAL A 47 13.08 33.21 4.08
CA VAL A 47 12.56 34.53 4.43
C VAL A 47 11.04 34.59 4.25
N PHE A 48 10.34 35.04 5.29
CA PHE A 48 8.93 35.36 5.29
C PHE A 48 8.75 36.88 5.28
N ILE A 49 7.91 37.41 4.39
CA ILE A 49 7.71 38.85 4.22
C ILE A 49 6.22 39.15 4.23
N GLY A 50 5.77 40.02 5.13
CA GLY A 50 4.36 40.40 5.15
C GLY A 50 3.89 41.04 6.44
N ASP A 51 2.61 40.85 6.71
CA ASP A 51 1.90 41.32 7.90
C ASP A 51 1.84 40.27 9.02
N SER A 52 0.94 40.47 9.99
CA SER A 52 0.76 39.59 11.13
C SER A 52 0.34 38.16 10.76
N ARG A 53 -0.31 37.95 9.61
CA ARG A 53 -0.75 36.62 9.15
C ARG A 53 0.44 35.80 8.67
N ILE A 54 1.33 36.43 7.89
CA ILE A 54 2.60 35.82 7.47
C ILE A 54 3.52 35.60 8.67
N ARG A 55 3.52 36.50 9.65
CA ARG A 55 4.25 36.31 10.92
C ARG A 55 3.80 35.05 11.66
N GLN A 56 2.50 34.80 11.74
CA GLN A 56 1.98 33.59 12.39
C GLN A 56 2.32 32.32 11.62
N LEU A 57 2.28 32.36 10.28
CA LEU A 57 2.75 31.24 9.44
C LEU A 57 4.25 30.97 9.65
N PHE A 58 5.07 32.02 9.78
CA PHE A 58 6.48 31.92 10.16
C PHE A 58 6.66 31.18 11.49
N TYR A 59 5.89 31.52 12.53
CA TYR A 59 5.97 30.82 13.82
C TYR A 59 5.59 29.34 13.71
N SER A 60 4.52 29.00 12.98
CA SER A 60 4.17 27.59 12.73
C SER A 60 5.26 26.86 11.94
N PHE A 61 5.94 27.52 11.01
CA PHE A 61 7.05 26.94 10.26
C PHE A 61 8.28 26.67 11.13
N ILE A 62 8.72 27.64 11.95
CA ILE A 62 9.87 27.44 12.83
C ILE A 62 9.57 26.45 13.97
N LYS A 63 8.31 26.28 14.39
CA LYS A 63 7.90 25.22 15.32
C LYS A 63 8.16 23.81 14.77
N LEU A 64 8.13 23.61 13.45
CA LEU A 64 8.53 22.33 12.82
C LEU A 64 10.03 22.06 13.04
N ILE A 65 10.85 23.12 13.07
CA ILE A 65 12.32 23.08 13.25
C ILE A 65 12.72 23.10 14.72
N ASN A 66 11.96 23.75 15.59
CA ASN A 66 12.14 23.76 17.03
C ASN A 66 10.78 23.91 17.75
N PRO A 67 10.20 22.83 18.30
CA PRO A 67 8.89 22.85 18.92
C PRO A 67 8.80 23.71 20.19
N GLN A 68 9.94 24.08 20.79
CA GLN A 68 9.98 24.88 22.01
C GLN A 68 9.82 26.39 21.76
N VAL A 69 9.80 26.82 20.49
CA VAL A 69 9.68 28.23 20.14
C VAL A 69 8.27 28.74 20.47
N LYS A 70 8.22 29.81 21.24
CA LYS A 70 7.00 30.54 21.58
C LYS A 70 6.82 31.77 20.69
N GLU A 71 5.57 32.21 20.53
CA GLU A 71 5.23 33.44 19.81
C GLU A 71 5.56 34.69 20.65
N GLU A 72 6.84 34.89 20.97
CA GLU A 72 7.35 36.00 21.77
C GLU A 72 8.08 37.03 20.90
N GLY A 73 8.04 38.32 21.29
CA GLY A 73 8.74 39.41 20.60
C GLY A 73 7.86 40.59 20.17
N ASN A 74 8.48 41.56 19.48
CA ASN A 74 7.78 42.74 18.96
C ASN A 74 6.83 42.34 17.81
N LYS A 75 5.54 42.63 17.97
CA LYS A 75 4.49 42.23 17.01
C LYS A 75 4.64 42.88 15.63
N HIS A 76 5.23 44.08 15.56
CA HIS A 76 5.38 44.87 14.33
C HIS A 76 6.87 45.14 14.02
N GLY A 77 7.68 44.09 14.01
CA GLY A 77 9.12 44.19 13.73
C GLY A 77 9.67 42.97 13.01
N ASN A 78 10.92 43.10 12.52
CA ASN A 78 11.65 41.98 11.93
C ASN A 78 12.04 40.99 13.04
N ILE A 79 11.94 39.69 12.76
CA ILE A 79 12.20 38.62 13.72
C ILE A 79 13.16 37.62 13.09
N PRO A 80 14.43 37.54 13.54
CA PRO A 80 15.35 36.51 13.11
C PRO A 80 15.15 35.22 13.92
N PHE A 81 15.30 34.08 13.27
CA PHE A 81 15.43 32.76 13.90
C PHE A 81 16.63 32.04 13.31
N GLU A 82 17.47 31.47 14.19
CA GLU A 82 18.66 30.73 13.79
C GLU A 82 18.75 29.42 14.58
N ASP A 83 18.87 28.30 13.86
CA ASP A 83 19.23 27.02 14.43
C ASP A 83 20.71 26.75 14.15
N LYS A 84 21.55 26.97 15.17
CA LYS A 84 23.00 26.80 15.07
C LYS A 84 23.43 25.35 14.83
N SER A 85 22.61 24.37 15.19
CA SER A 85 22.98 22.95 15.06
C SER A 85 22.95 22.47 13.61
N ALA A 86 22.12 23.09 12.78
CA ALA A 86 21.96 22.77 11.36
C ALA A 86 22.22 23.98 10.43
N SER A 87 22.80 25.06 10.97
CA SER A 87 23.06 26.32 10.25
C SER A 87 21.85 26.87 9.49
N ILE A 88 20.64 26.72 10.07
CA ILE A 88 19.39 27.13 9.43
C ILE A 88 19.07 28.56 9.84
N LYS A 89 18.79 29.42 8.86
CA LYS A 89 18.35 30.79 9.10
C LYS A 89 16.94 31.00 8.57
N VAL A 90 16.02 31.45 9.41
CA VAL A 90 14.66 31.81 9.02
C VAL A 90 14.36 33.23 9.51
N ASP A 91 14.19 34.17 8.60
CA ASP A 91 13.88 35.57 8.96
C ASP A 91 12.41 35.90 8.63
N PHE A 92 11.71 36.54 9.56
CA PHE A 92 10.48 37.25 9.27
C PHE A 92 10.76 38.75 9.12
N LEU A 93 10.34 39.32 8.01
CA LEU A 93 10.50 40.74 7.68
C LEU A 93 9.14 41.44 7.67
N TRP A 94 8.98 42.43 8.54
CA TRP A 94 7.74 43.19 8.69
C TRP A 94 7.60 44.23 7.57
N TYR A 95 6.91 43.81 6.51
CA TYR A 95 6.50 44.65 5.38
C TYR A 95 5.01 44.41 5.13
N PRO A 96 4.13 45.04 5.93
CA PRO A 96 2.71 44.72 5.93
C PRO A 96 1.96 45.23 4.68
N GLU A 97 2.58 46.13 3.92
CA GLU A 97 2.03 46.70 2.70
C GLU A 97 2.96 46.50 1.52
N VAL A 98 2.38 46.27 0.34
CA VAL A 98 3.16 46.21 -0.91
C VAL A 98 3.43 47.63 -1.36
N ASN A 99 4.58 48.17 -0.98
CA ASN A 99 4.98 49.54 -1.27
C ASN A 99 6.48 49.62 -1.67
N GLY A 100 7.01 50.84 -1.76
CA GLY A 100 8.40 51.09 -2.14
C GLY A 100 9.44 50.41 -1.24
N SER A 101 9.18 50.27 0.06
CA SER A 101 10.14 49.65 0.99
C SER A 101 10.24 48.14 0.78
N MET A 102 9.09 47.45 0.59
CA MET A 102 9.08 46.03 0.21
C MET A 102 9.79 45.83 -1.14
N ARG A 103 9.51 46.69 -2.13
CA ARG A 103 10.18 46.66 -3.44
C ARG A 103 11.70 46.81 -3.30
N GLN A 104 12.18 47.76 -2.51
CA GLN A 104 13.62 47.96 -2.30
C GLN A 104 14.28 46.75 -1.64
N ARG A 105 13.61 46.13 -0.66
CA ARG A 105 14.09 44.89 -0.04
C ARG A 105 14.20 43.76 -1.06
N ILE A 106 13.19 43.52 -1.88
CA ILE A 106 13.23 42.49 -2.94
C ILE A 106 14.33 42.83 -3.96
N LYS A 107 14.42 44.10 -4.38
CA LYS A 107 15.41 44.58 -5.35
C LYS A 107 16.85 44.31 -4.89
N SER A 108 17.14 44.49 -3.61
CA SER A 108 18.47 44.24 -3.05
C SER A 108 18.94 42.78 -3.16
N TRP A 109 18.04 41.79 -3.25
CA TRP A 109 18.42 40.39 -3.53
C TRP A 109 18.57 40.12 -5.03
N THR A 110 17.96 40.93 -5.89
CA THR A 110 18.08 40.77 -7.34
C THR A 110 19.29 41.47 -7.94
N GLU A 111 19.76 42.56 -7.32
CA GLU A 111 20.77 43.48 -7.87
C GLU A 111 21.89 43.80 -6.88
N GLY A 112 21.73 43.48 -5.60
CA GLY A 112 22.74 43.75 -4.57
C GLY A 112 23.73 42.60 -4.36
N SER A 113 24.72 42.84 -3.50
CA SER A 113 25.72 41.87 -3.03
C SER A 113 25.21 40.96 -1.91
N VAL A 114 23.98 41.17 -1.45
CA VAL A 114 23.38 40.37 -0.36
C VAL A 114 23.04 38.98 -0.87
N ALA A 115 23.46 37.96 -0.12
CA ALA A 115 23.10 36.57 -0.41
C ALA A 115 21.59 36.40 -0.55
N LYS A 116 21.18 35.69 -1.60
CA LYS A 116 19.77 35.46 -1.91
C LYS A 116 19.22 34.37 -1.00
N PRO A 117 18.02 34.55 -0.41
CA PRO A 117 17.36 33.46 0.30
C PRO A 117 17.06 32.29 -0.64
N HIS A 118 17.07 31.09 -0.10
CA HIS A 118 16.71 29.88 -0.83
C HIS A 118 15.19 29.79 -1.01
N ILE A 119 14.44 30.19 0.02
CA ILE A 119 12.97 30.18 0.03
C ILE A 119 12.48 31.56 0.43
N ILE A 120 11.53 32.09 -0.33
CA ILE A 120 10.92 33.40 -0.09
C ILE A 120 9.40 33.23 -0.07
N VAL A 121 8.77 33.52 1.07
CA VAL A 121 7.32 33.47 1.26
C VAL A 121 6.82 34.90 1.48
N VAL A 122 5.99 35.39 0.56
CA VAL A 122 5.50 36.79 0.57
C VAL A 122 3.98 36.82 0.63
N GLY A 123 3.41 37.69 1.45
CA GLY A 123 1.98 37.96 1.43
C GLY A 123 1.65 39.25 2.17
N ALA A 124 0.89 40.13 1.53
CA ALA A 124 0.46 41.40 2.13
C ALA A 124 -0.76 41.95 1.37
N ALA A 125 -1.81 42.31 2.13
CA ALA A 125 -2.87 43.20 1.64
C ALA A 125 -3.73 43.76 2.79
N THR A 126 -3.92 43.00 3.88
CA THR A 126 -4.89 43.37 4.93
C THR A 126 -4.59 44.73 5.57
N TRP A 127 -3.32 45.10 5.70
CA TRP A 127 -2.92 46.41 6.20
C TRP A 127 -3.23 47.55 5.24
N SER A 128 -3.04 47.35 3.93
CA SER A 128 -3.43 48.35 2.93
C SER A 128 -4.95 48.55 2.91
N ILE A 129 -5.73 47.49 3.10
CA ILE A 129 -7.19 47.60 3.27
C ILE A 129 -7.52 48.37 4.55
N LYS A 130 -6.87 48.03 5.67
CA LYS A 130 -7.12 48.66 6.98
C LYS A 130 -6.78 50.16 6.99
N ILE A 131 -5.56 50.52 6.59
CA ILE A 131 -5.05 51.89 6.66
C ILE A 131 -5.85 52.82 5.74
N HIS A 132 -6.24 52.33 4.57
CA HIS A 132 -6.96 53.12 3.58
C HIS A 132 -8.46 52.85 3.56
N ASN A 133 -9.01 52.36 4.67
CA ASN A 133 -10.45 52.16 4.90
C ASN A 133 -11.17 51.39 3.77
N GLY A 134 -10.50 50.42 3.15
CA GLY A 134 -11.06 49.60 2.07
C GLY A 134 -11.35 50.36 0.75
N SER A 135 -10.74 51.53 0.54
CA SER A 135 -10.95 52.37 -0.64
C SER A 135 -10.53 51.69 -1.97
N ASN A 136 -11.22 52.04 -3.06
CA ASN A 136 -10.92 51.50 -4.39
C ASN A 136 -9.63 52.11 -4.96
N GLU A 137 -9.29 53.32 -4.54
CA GLU A 137 -8.03 54.00 -4.85
C GLU A 137 -6.84 53.23 -4.28
N ALA A 138 -6.94 52.72 -3.05
CA ALA A 138 -5.91 51.89 -2.46
C ALA A 138 -5.74 50.55 -3.20
N LEU A 139 -6.83 49.95 -3.70
CA LEU A 139 -6.75 48.76 -4.56
C LEU A 139 -6.07 49.08 -5.90
N ALA A 140 -6.34 50.24 -6.50
CA ALA A 140 -5.67 50.68 -7.72
C ALA A 140 -4.16 50.88 -7.48
N GLN A 141 -3.77 51.50 -6.36
CA GLN A 141 -2.36 51.63 -5.97
C GLN A 141 -1.71 50.29 -5.69
N TYR A 142 -2.41 49.37 -5.03
CA TYR A 142 -1.93 48.00 -4.82
C TYR A 142 -1.62 47.29 -6.13
N LYS A 143 -2.50 47.41 -7.15
CA LYS A 143 -2.26 46.86 -8.51
C LYS A 143 -0.98 47.42 -9.12
N ILE A 144 -0.75 48.73 -9.02
CA ILE A 144 0.47 49.38 -9.53
C ILE A 144 1.70 48.83 -8.79
N ASN A 145 1.63 48.74 -7.46
CA ASN A 145 2.76 48.29 -6.64
C ASN A 145 3.11 46.82 -6.89
N ILE A 146 2.11 45.92 -6.98
CA ILE A 146 2.31 44.51 -7.34
C ILE A 146 2.96 44.40 -8.73
N THR A 147 2.46 45.16 -9.71
CA THR A 147 3.02 45.20 -11.07
C THR A 147 4.50 45.61 -11.05
N SER A 148 4.88 46.52 -10.14
CA SER A 148 6.27 46.98 -10.01
C SER A 148 7.22 45.95 -9.37
N ILE A 149 6.71 45.03 -8.54
CA ILE A 149 7.52 44.00 -7.86
C ILE A 149 7.52 42.66 -8.61
N ALA A 150 6.49 42.38 -9.42
CA ALA A 150 6.35 41.09 -10.12
C ALA A 150 7.61 40.70 -10.94
N PRO A 151 8.23 41.58 -11.74
CA PRO A 151 9.45 41.23 -12.47
C PRO A 151 10.64 40.89 -11.55
N LEU A 152 10.73 41.52 -10.38
CA LEU A 152 11.78 41.24 -9.40
C LEU A 152 11.58 39.86 -8.77
N LEU A 153 10.34 39.52 -8.41
CA LEU A 153 10.00 38.21 -7.88
C LEU A 153 10.26 37.10 -8.91
N GLU A 154 9.96 37.33 -10.18
CA GLU A 154 10.26 36.38 -11.26
C GLU A 154 11.77 36.19 -11.50
N LYS A 155 12.55 37.27 -11.38
CA LYS A 155 14.01 37.19 -11.43
C LYS A 155 14.55 36.34 -10.27
N LEU A 156 13.98 36.45 -9.07
CA LEU A 156 14.33 35.61 -7.92
C LEU A 156 13.90 34.16 -8.12
N ALA A 157 12.72 33.93 -8.71
CA ALA A 157 12.18 32.59 -8.96
C ALA A 157 13.07 31.70 -9.84
N LYS A 158 14.06 32.28 -10.55
CA LYS A 158 15.07 31.53 -11.31
C LYS A 158 16.08 30.80 -10.44
N SER A 159 16.34 31.29 -9.22
CA SER A 159 17.36 30.75 -8.30
C SER A 159 16.83 30.40 -6.91
N SER A 160 15.64 30.88 -6.56
CA SER A 160 15.00 30.73 -5.25
C SER A 160 13.57 30.21 -5.43
N ASP A 161 13.05 29.49 -4.45
CA ASP A 161 11.64 29.13 -4.42
C ASP A 161 10.81 30.30 -3.86
N VAL A 162 10.05 30.96 -4.73
CA VAL A 162 9.25 32.15 -4.38
C VAL A 162 7.76 31.81 -4.34
N TYR A 163 7.15 32.03 -3.18
CA TYR A 163 5.73 31.78 -2.91
C TYR A 163 4.99 33.08 -2.61
N TRP A 164 3.86 33.30 -3.29
CA TRP A 164 2.92 34.36 -2.99
C TRP A 164 1.70 33.80 -2.26
N VAL A 165 1.55 34.12 -0.97
CA VAL A 165 0.45 33.66 -0.12
C VAL A 165 -0.77 34.54 -0.32
N LEU A 166 -1.87 33.92 -0.74
CA LEU A 166 -3.14 34.62 -0.83
C LEU A 166 -3.63 35.01 0.56
N GLN A 167 -4.32 36.12 0.64
CA GLN A 167 -4.94 36.57 1.86
C GLN A 167 -6.15 35.69 2.14
N ASP A 168 -6.15 34.96 3.25
CA ASP A 168 -7.27 34.09 3.59
C ASP A 168 -8.51 34.92 4.01
N PRO A 169 -9.73 34.36 3.93
CA PRO A 169 -10.94 35.03 4.40
C PRO A 169 -10.87 35.43 5.87
N VAL A 170 -11.78 36.32 6.25
CA VAL A 170 -11.99 36.79 7.63
C VAL A 170 -13.39 36.42 8.09
N TYR A 171 -13.56 36.21 9.39
CA TYR A 171 -14.88 36.08 10.00
C TYR A 171 -15.34 37.46 10.44
N GLU A 172 -16.09 38.13 9.55
CA GLU A 172 -16.41 39.55 9.63
C GLU A 172 -17.10 39.95 10.94
N ASP A 173 -18.01 39.11 11.45
CA ASP A 173 -18.75 39.36 12.68
C ASP A 173 -17.88 39.42 13.94
N MET A 174 -16.70 38.77 13.91
CA MET A 174 -15.75 38.74 15.03
C MET A 174 -14.65 39.81 14.92
N LEU A 175 -14.64 40.61 13.85
CA LEU A 175 -13.66 41.67 13.69
C LEU A 175 -13.95 42.83 14.64
N SER A 176 -12.91 43.31 15.32
CA SER A 176 -12.97 44.56 16.08
C SER A 176 -13.37 45.73 15.19
N ASP A 177 -13.97 46.79 15.76
CA ASP A 177 -14.33 48.00 15.01
C ASP A 177 -13.19 48.57 14.17
N SER A 178 -11.96 48.55 14.69
CA SER A 178 -10.75 49.01 13.98
C SER A 178 -10.37 48.20 12.73
N ARG A 179 -11.07 47.09 12.45
CA ARG A 179 -10.80 46.14 11.35
C ARG A 179 -12.02 45.89 10.47
N LYS A 180 -13.17 46.51 10.76
CA LYS A 180 -14.43 46.27 10.03
C LYS A 180 -14.37 46.59 8.53
N MET A 181 -13.45 47.47 8.12
CA MET A 181 -13.20 47.75 6.70
C MET A 181 -12.61 46.56 5.92
N ILE A 182 -12.07 45.55 6.61
CA ILE A 182 -11.52 44.34 6.01
C ILE A 182 -12.67 43.35 5.77
N THR A 183 -13.31 43.43 4.60
CA THR A 183 -14.35 42.49 4.19
C THR A 183 -13.78 41.39 3.28
N ASN A 184 -14.47 40.26 3.18
CA ASN A 184 -14.09 39.18 2.27
C ASN A 184 -14.15 39.60 0.80
N GLU A 185 -15.09 40.48 0.44
CA GLU A 185 -15.16 41.10 -0.90
C GLU A 185 -13.86 41.86 -1.23
N LYS A 186 -13.36 42.67 -0.29
CA LYS A 186 -12.11 43.41 -0.48
C LYS A 186 -10.92 42.47 -0.54
N ILE A 187 -10.84 41.47 0.35
CA ILE A 187 -9.79 40.45 0.32
C ILE A 187 -9.74 39.75 -1.05
N ASP A 188 -10.90 39.37 -1.59
CA ASP A 188 -10.99 38.70 -2.88
C ASP A 188 -10.57 39.60 -4.04
N ALA A 189 -10.95 40.88 -4.03
CA ALA A 189 -10.50 41.85 -5.03
C ALA A 189 -8.97 42.05 -5.04
N TYR A 190 -8.34 42.08 -3.86
CA TYR A 190 -6.87 42.16 -3.75
C TYR A 190 -6.18 40.87 -4.17
N ASN A 191 -6.72 39.71 -3.78
CA ASN A 191 -6.21 38.41 -4.21
C ASN A 191 -6.29 38.24 -5.74
N GLU A 192 -7.43 38.58 -6.35
CA GLU A 192 -7.62 38.50 -7.80
C GLU A 192 -6.61 39.41 -8.52
N ALA A 193 -6.41 40.64 -8.03
CA ALA A 193 -5.40 41.55 -8.56
C ALA A 193 -4.00 40.93 -8.52
N ALA A 194 -3.59 40.38 -7.38
CA ALA A 194 -2.27 39.75 -7.23
C ALA A 194 -2.10 38.54 -8.16
N VAL A 195 -3.08 37.62 -8.19
CA VAL A 195 -3.05 36.42 -9.04
C VAL A 195 -2.99 36.79 -10.52
N ARG A 196 -3.83 37.73 -10.97
CA ARG A 196 -3.89 38.17 -12.36
C ARG A 196 -2.54 38.73 -12.81
N ILE A 197 -1.92 39.59 -12.00
CA ILE A 197 -0.64 40.23 -12.35
C ILE A 197 0.50 39.20 -12.35
N LEU A 198 0.64 38.42 -11.27
CA LEU A 198 1.72 37.42 -11.14
C LEU A 198 1.64 36.33 -12.22
N ASN A 199 0.43 35.86 -12.55
CA ASN A 199 0.26 34.88 -13.62
C ASN A 199 0.52 35.48 -15.01
N SER A 200 0.15 36.75 -15.23
CA SER A 200 0.35 37.42 -16.53
C SER A 200 1.82 37.65 -16.85
N SER A 201 2.61 38.08 -15.85
CA SER A 201 4.06 38.28 -15.97
C SER A 201 4.77 36.95 -16.31
N SER A 202 4.23 35.83 -15.79
CA SER A 202 4.83 34.50 -15.92
C SER A 202 4.47 33.75 -17.21
N ARG A 203 3.71 34.33 -18.15
CA ARG A 203 3.27 33.65 -19.39
C ARG A 203 4.42 33.18 -20.30
N ASN A 204 5.57 33.84 -20.26
CA ASN A 204 6.74 33.54 -21.12
C ASN A 204 7.98 33.04 -20.34
N SER A 205 7.91 32.88 -19.01
CA SER A 205 9.06 32.46 -18.19
C SER A 205 8.97 31.00 -17.78
N LYS A 206 10.11 30.27 -17.87
CA LYS A 206 10.25 28.90 -17.34
C LYS A 206 10.24 28.85 -15.81
N ALA A 207 10.57 29.96 -15.14
CA ALA A 207 10.54 30.11 -13.68
C ALA A 207 9.39 31.03 -13.28
N LYS A 208 8.49 30.55 -12.42
CA LYS A 208 7.25 31.24 -12.05
C LYS A 208 7.17 31.46 -10.55
N VAL A 209 6.63 32.61 -10.17
CA VAL A 209 6.18 32.84 -8.79
C VAL A 209 5.01 31.89 -8.50
N LYS A 210 5.12 31.11 -7.43
CA LYS A 210 4.12 30.10 -7.09
C LYS A 210 3.05 30.70 -6.19
N VAL A 211 1.80 30.68 -6.63
CA VAL A 211 0.68 31.15 -5.80
C VAL A 211 0.31 30.07 -4.78
N PHE A 212 0.44 30.39 -3.50
CA PHE A 212 0.02 29.56 -2.38
C PHE A 212 -1.46 29.88 -2.07
N SER A 213 -2.35 29.31 -2.87
CA SER A 213 -3.80 29.55 -2.79
C SER A 213 -4.52 28.58 -1.84
N VAL A 214 -3.86 27.47 -1.50
CA VAL A 214 -4.38 26.47 -0.56
C VAL A 214 -4.67 27.03 0.83
N SER A 215 -3.97 28.08 1.28
CA SER A 215 -4.24 28.73 2.57
C SER A 215 -5.65 29.32 2.63
N LYS A 216 -6.12 29.90 1.53
CA LYS A 216 -7.49 30.43 1.37
C LYS A 216 -8.52 29.31 1.53
N LEU A 217 -8.31 28.16 0.89
CA LEU A 217 -9.23 27.02 0.96
C LEU A 217 -9.31 26.46 2.37
N ILE A 218 -8.16 26.25 3.01
CA ILE A 218 -8.09 25.79 4.41
C ILE A 218 -8.85 26.75 5.32
N ALA A 219 -8.63 28.05 5.16
CA ALA A 219 -9.26 29.09 5.96
C ALA A 219 -10.77 29.20 5.72
N GLN A 220 -11.27 29.00 4.51
CA GLN A 220 -12.71 29.03 4.23
C GLN A 220 -13.48 28.04 5.12
N GLU A 221 -12.89 26.90 5.45
CA GLU A 221 -13.50 25.89 6.31
C GLU A 221 -13.21 26.10 7.81
N THR A 222 -12.15 26.85 8.18
CA THR A 222 -11.69 26.95 9.57
C THR A 222 -11.78 28.33 10.20
N ILE A 223 -12.01 29.40 9.42
CA ILE A 223 -12.00 30.79 9.90
C ILE A 223 -13.04 31.07 10.98
N MET A 224 -14.15 30.34 10.99
CA MET A 224 -15.18 30.43 12.05
C MET A 224 -14.64 30.10 13.46
N LYS A 225 -13.52 29.38 13.55
CA LYS A 225 -12.84 29.05 14.82
C LYS A 225 -11.79 30.11 15.22
N SER A 226 -11.69 31.22 14.49
CA SER A 226 -10.76 32.31 14.78
C SER A 226 -11.13 33.01 16.09
N ALA A 227 -10.10 33.40 16.86
CA ALA A 227 -10.28 34.12 18.11
C ALA A 227 -10.58 35.62 17.92
N ASP A 228 -10.19 36.22 16.80
CA ASP A 228 -10.29 37.66 16.54
C ASP A 228 -10.84 38.02 15.15
N GLY A 229 -11.41 37.03 14.46
CA GLY A 229 -11.95 37.13 13.11
C GLY A 229 -10.92 37.28 11.99
N LEU A 230 -9.65 37.57 12.29
CA LEU A 230 -8.59 37.85 11.31
C LEU A 230 -7.56 36.72 11.21
N HIS A 231 -7.13 36.19 12.36
CA HIS A 231 -6.03 35.24 12.44
C HIS A 231 -6.54 33.79 12.41
N LEU A 232 -5.86 32.93 11.65
CA LEU A 232 -6.24 31.53 11.55
C LEU A 232 -5.97 30.75 12.85
N PRO A 233 -6.80 29.74 13.17
CA PRO A 233 -6.53 28.80 14.26
C PRO A 233 -5.18 28.09 14.08
N GLU A 234 -4.53 27.73 15.19
CA GLU A 234 -3.20 27.10 15.19
C GLU A 234 -3.09 25.88 14.25
N SER A 235 -4.07 24.97 14.32
CA SER A 235 -4.13 23.78 13.46
C SER A 235 -4.08 24.08 11.95
N SER A 236 -4.70 25.18 11.51
CA SER A 236 -4.71 25.60 10.11
C SER A 236 -3.37 26.18 9.69
N ARG A 237 -2.74 26.95 10.57
CA ARG A 237 -1.40 27.52 10.36
C ARG A 237 -0.34 26.42 10.29
N ASP A 238 -0.43 25.43 11.17
CA ASP A 238 0.46 24.27 11.18
C ASP A 238 0.31 23.43 9.91
N THR A 239 -0.93 23.29 9.41
CA THR A 239 -1.19 22.64 8.12
C THR A 239 -0.52 23.40 6.97
N ASN A 240 -0.68 24.74 6.91
CA ASN A 240 -0.03 25.57 5.90
C ASN A 240 1.50 25.48 5.96
N ALA A 241 2.08 25.47 7.16
CA ALA A 241 3.52 25.28 7.36
C ALA A 241 3.99 23.89 6.89
N MET A 242 3.21 22.83 7.17
CA MET A 242 3.50 21.48 6.71
C MET A 242 3.44 21.36 5.18
N ILE A 243 2.50 22.07 4.53
CA ILE A 243 2.43 22.15 3.06
C ILE A 243 3.71 22.80 2.52
N LEU A 244 4.13 23.96 3.05
CA LEU A 244 5.37 24.62 2.63
C LEU A 244 6.59 23.69 2.78
N MET A 245 6.65 22.93 3.89
CA MET A 245 7.70 21.93 4.11
C MET A 245 7.67 20.84 3.03
N ASN A 246 6.49 20.28 2.73
CA ASN A 246 6.33 19.25 1.70
C ASN A 246 6.73 19.73 0.30
N VAL A 247 6.36 20.97 -0.05
CA VAL A 247 6.65 21.54 -1.38
C VAL A 247 8.15 21.60 -1.66
N TYR A 248 8.94 21.92 -0.64
CA TYR A 248 10.39 22.03 -0.76
C TYR A 248 11.10 20.70 -0.46
N CYS A 249 10.83 20.12 0.71
CA CYS A 249 11.61 19.00 1.25
C CYS A 249 11.33 17.65 0.59
N ASN A 250 10.15 17.42 -0.01
CA ASN A 250 9.86 16.13 -0.63
C ASN A 250 10.79 15.85 -1.82
N LYS A 251 11.29 16.90 -2.49
CA LYS A 251 12.26 16.80 -3.59
C LYS A 251 13.62 16.28 -3.12
N ILE A 252 13.99 16.61 -1.89
CA ILE A 252 15.28 16.32 -1.27
C ILE A 252 15.20 14.97 -0.54
N MET A 253 14.28 14.87 0.43
CA MET A 253 14.17 13.74 1.34
C MET A 253 13.50 12.50 0.74
N LYS A 254 12.65 12.69 -0.29
CA LYS A 254 11.91 11.62 -0.99
C LYS A 254 11.22 10.63 -0.02
N PRO A 255 10.38 11.10 0.91
CA PRO A 255 9.74 10.24 1.91
C PRO A 255 8.84 9.18 1.26
N ILE A 256 8.85 7.95 1.77
CA ILE A 256 8.12 6.81 1.19
C ILE A 256 6.59 6.97 1.30
N ASP A 257 6.12 7.65 2.34
CA ASP A 257 4.71 7.91 2.64
C ASP A 257 4.19 9.23 2.05
N GLY A 258 5.05 10.04 1.43
CA GLY A 258 4.66 11.23 0.67
C GLY A 258 4.71 10.97 -0.83
N SER A 259 3.87 11.66 -1.60
CA SER A 259 3.92 11.63 -3.07
C SER A 259 3.82 13.02 -3.73
N CYS A 260 3.47 14.05 -2.97
CA CYS A 260 3.44 15.42 -3.49
C CYS A 260 4.85 15.95 -3.77
N CYS A 261 5.05 16.67 -4.87
CA CYS A 261 6.31 17.32 -5.25
C CYS A 261 7.53 16.38 -5.33
N GLN A 262 7.33 15.07 -5.50
CA GLN A 262 8.43 14.12 -5.63
C GLN A 262 8.84 13.92 -7.09
N PRO A 263 10.15 13.93 -7.39
CA PRO A 263 10.64 13.59 -8.72
C PRO A 263 10.42 12.10 -9.01
N GLN A 264 10.10 11.77 -10.27
CA GLN A 264 9.97 10.38 -10.68
C GLN A 264 11.36 9.70 -10.71
N PRO A 265 11.50 8.50 -10.13
CA PRO A 265 12.75 7.76 -10.23
C PRO A 265 12.98 7.31 -11.67
N PRO A 266 14.23 7.36 -12.17
CA PRO A 266 14.54 6.87 -13.51
C PRO A 266 14.41 5.34 -13.57
N LEU A 267 13.95 4.82 -14.72
CA LEU A 267 13.84 3.40 -14.98
C LEU A 267 15.19 2.68 -14.87
N THR A 268 15.22 1.58 -14.12
CA THR A 268 16.40 0.70 -14.02
C THR A 268 16.62 -0.06 -15.33
N LEU A 269 17.82 -0.62 -15.55
CA LEU A 269 18.05 -1.40 -16.77
C LEU A 269 17.21 -2.69 -16.74
N ILE A 270 17.09 -3.32 -15.57
CA ILE A 270 16.25 -4.50 -15.35
C ILE A 270 14.79 -4.20 -15.74
N GLN A 271 14.25 -3.06 -15.33
CA GLN A 271 12.91 -2.64 -15.73
C GLN A 271 12.79 -2.44 -17.24
N LYS A 272 13.77 -1.78 -17.88
CA LYS A 272 13.80 -1.59 -19.34
C LYS A 272 13.81 -2.93 -20.08
N LEU A 273 14.61 -3.89 -19.62
CA LEU A 273 14.67 -5.24 -20.19
C LEU A 273 13.35 -5.99 -20.00
N ALA A 274 12.71 -5.87 -18.84
CA ALA A 274 11.40 -6.47 -18.58
C ALA A 274 10.31 -5.89 -19.50
N PHE A 275 10.26 -4.56 -19.65
CA PHE A 275 9.33 -3.92 -20.59
C PHE A 275 9.61 -4.32 -22.04
N CYS A 276 10.88 -4.46 -22.44
CA CYS A 276 11.25 -4.97 -23.75
C CYS A 276 10.74 -6.40 -23.96
N PHE A 277 10.95 -7.30 -22.99
CA PHE A 277 10.47 -8.69 -23.03
C PHE A 277 8.95 -8.77 -23.21
N PHE A 278 8.18 -7.99 -22.42
CA PHE A 278 6.73 -7.97 -22.55
C PHE A 278 6.28 -7.39 -23.90
N THR A 279 6.93 -6.33 -24.37
CA THR A 279 6.62 -5.73 -25.68
C THR A 279 6.86 -6.71 -26.82
N LEU A 280 7.99 -7.42 -26.81
CA LEU A 280 8.30 -8.47 -27.79
C LEU A 280 7.31 -9.63 -27.73
N SER A 281 6.87 -10.02 -26.53
CA SER A 281 5.86 -11.08 -26.36
C SER A 281 4.50 -10.68 -26.95
N ILE A 282 4.09 -9.42 -26.75
CA ILE A 282 2.87 -8.85 -27.34
C ILE A 282 2.97 -8.86 -28.87
N ILE A 283 4.08 -8.36 -29.43
CA ILE A 283 4.31 -8.33 -30.89
C ILE A 283 4.32 -9.76 -31.45
N GLY A 284 5.01 -10.69 -30.80
CA GLY A 284 5.07 -12.10 -31.20
C GLY A 284 3.69 -12.77 -31.24
N TYR A 285 2.86 -12.53 -30.23
CA TYR A 285 1.48 -13.01 -30.21
C TYR A 285 0.65 -12.46 -31.38
N PHE A 286 0.74 -11.15 -31.65
CA PHE A 286 0.04 -10.55 -32.78
C PHE A 286 0.50 -11.11 -34.13
N ILE A 287 1.80 -11.34 -34.31
CA ILE A 287 2.34 -11.94 -35.54
C ILE A 287 1.78 -13.35 -35.75
N ILE A 288 1.80 -14.21 -34.71
CA ILE A 288 1.26 -15.57 -34.81
C ILE A 288 -0.23 -15.54 -35.13
N ASN A 289 -0.99 -14.67 -34.48
CA ASN A 289 -2.43 -14.54 -34.74
C ASN A 289 -2.71 -14.03 -36.16
N LEU A 290 -1.88 -13.11 -36.69
CA LEU A 290 -1.97 -12.66 -38.08
C LEU A 290 -1.63 -13.78 -39.07
N ILE A 291 -0.59 -14.58 -38.82
CA ILE A 291 -0.24 -15.74 -39.64
C ILE A 291 -1.38 -16.77 -39.62
N HIS A 292 -1.93 -17.06 -38.45
CA HIS A 292 -3.04 -17.99 -38.31
C HIS A 292 -4.29 -17.50 -39.06
N ARG A 293 -4.66 -16.22 -38.88
CA ARG A 293 -5.77 -15.61 -39.61
C ARG A 293 -5.55 -15.63 -41.13
N ASN A 294 -4.31 -15.43 -41.59
CA ASN A 294 -3.98 -15.46 -43.02
C ASN A 294 -4.02 -16.89 -43.58
N ASN A 295 -3.52 -17.89 -42.84
CA ASN A 295 -3.61 -19.31 -43.20
C ASN A 295 -5.07 -19.80 -43.19
N PHE A 296 -5.88 -19.37 -42.24
CA PHE A 296 -7.32 -19.67 -42.20
C PHE A 296 -8.06 -19.03 -43.38
N ARG A 297 -7.67 -17.80 -43.77
CA ARG A 297 -8.23 -17.11 -44.94
C ARG A 297 -7.80 -17.76 -46.25
N LYS A 298 -6.58 -18.29 -46.36
CA LYS A 298 -6.10 -19.11 -47.49
C LYS A 298 -6.81 -20.46 -47.58
N ASN A 299 -7.00 -21.17 -46.46
CA ASN A 299 -7.73 -22.44 -46.45
C ASN A 299 -9.23 -22.29 -46.76
N LYS A 300 -9.82 -21.13 -46.48
CA LYS A 300 -11.22 -20.85 -46.84
C LYS A 300 -11.42 -20.47 -48.32
N SER A 301 -10.35 -20.10 -49.05
CA SER A 301 -10.46 -19.74 -50.48
C SER A 301 -10.29 -20.92 -51.45
N CYS A 302 -10.42 -22.17 -50.97
CA CYS A 302 -10.36 -23.37 -51.80
C CYS A 302 -11.36 -24.44 -51.30
N MET A 303 -12.64 -24.06 -51.22
CA MET A 303 -13.73 -25.06 -51.28
C MET A 303 -14.44 -24.83 -52.60
N ASP A 304 -14.01 -25.57 -53.62
CA ASP A 304 -14.73 -25.70 -54.87
C ASP A 304 -16.12 -26.26 -54.60
N LEU A 305 -17.07 -25.64 -55.29
CA LEU A 305 -18.50 -25.87 -55.22
C LEU A 305 -18.88 -27.17 -55.95
N GLU A 306 -18.32 -28.32 -55.58
CA GLU A 306 -18.73 -29.62 -56.16
C GLU A 306 -18.25 -30.82 -55.31
N SER A 307 -18.94 -31.10 -54.20
CA SER A 307 -19.34 -32.46 -53.83
C SER A 307 -20.23 -32.40 -52.59
N GLY A 308 -21.48 -32.82 -52.77
CA GLY A 308 -22.40 -33.06 -51.67
C GLY A 308 -22.08 -34.40 -51.03
N GLU A 309 -21.30 -34.38 -49.95
CA GLU A 309 -21.38 -35.39 -48.89
C GLU A 309 -21.20 -34.68 -47.54
N GLU A 310 -22.30 -34.61 -46.77
CA GLU A 310 -22.27 -34.23 -45.35
C GLU A 310 -21.47 -35.27 -44.55
N LYS A 311 -20.15 -35.09 -44.46
CA LYS A 311 -19.40 -35.62 -43.32
C LYS A 311 -19.43 -34.57 -42.21
N LYS A 312 -20.17 -34.91 -41.14
CA LYS A 312 -20.13 -34.22 -39.84
C LYS A 312 -18.70 -33.76 -39.54
N PRO A 313 -18.46 -32.47 -39.23
CA PRO A 313 -17.15 -32.07 -38.76
C PRO A 313 -16.92 -32.75 -37.41
N ALA A 314 -16.03 -33.73 -37.38
CA ALA A 314 -15.42 -34.17 -36.14
C ALA A 314 -14.84 -32.92 -35.47
N VAL A 315 -15.33 -32.62 -34.28
CA VAL A 315 -14.81 -31.55 -33.42
C VAL A 315 -13.41 -31.98 -32.96
N SER A 316 -12.41 -31.86 -33.85
CA SER A 316 -11.02 -31.80 -33.46
C SER A 316 -10.79 -30.37 -32.96
N ALA A 317 -10.77 -30.21 -31.64
CA ALA A 317 -10.26 -28.99 -31.03
C ALA A 317 -8.89 -28.69 -31.66
N PRO A 318 -8.63 -27.46 -32.15
CA PRO A 318 -7.32 -27.13 -32.68
C PRO A 318 -6.31 -27.33 -31.53
N ASN A 319 -5.30 -28.15 -31.75
CA ASN A 319 -4.18 -28.29 -30.82
C ASN A 319 -3.46 -26.94 -30.76
N VAL A 320 -3.90 -26.07 -29.84
CA VAL A 320 -3.25 -24.78 -29.56
C VAL A 320 -1.80 -25.09 -29.23
N SER A 321 -0.89 -24.51 -30.01
CA SER A 321 0.53 -24.78 -29.82
C SER A 321 0.99 -24.27 -28.45
N THR A 322 1.85 -25.00 -27.75
CA THR A 322 2.39 -24.57 -26.44
C THR A 322 3.02 -23.19 -26.50
N LEU A 323 3.61 -22.82 -27.64
CA LEU A 323 4.19 -21.50 -27.89
C LEU A 323 3.13 -20.39 -27.92
N GLU A 324 1.98 -20.64 -28.55
CA GLU A 324 0.86 -19.69 -28.60
C GLU A 324 0.28 -19.45 -27.21
N MET A 325 0.09 -20.52 -26.41
CA MET A 325 -0.37 -20.41 -25.02
C MET A 325 0.62 -19.60 -24.16
N LEU A 326 1.93 -19.81 -24.33
CA LEU A 326 2.96 -19.04 -23.65
C LEU A 326 2.93 -17.55 -24.03
N LEU A 327 2.91 -17.25 -25.33
CA LEU A 327 2.91 -15.87 -25.82
C LEU A 327 1.62 -15.13 -25.43
N HIS A 328 0.47 -15.79 -25.48
CA HIS A 328 -0.80 -15.23 -25.01
C HIS A 328 -0.75 -14.92 -23.51
N SER A 329 -0.24 -15.86 -22.70
CA SER A 329 -0.07 -15.68 -21.25
C SER A 329 0.87 -14.51 -20.92
N PHE A 330 2.02 -14.41 -21.60
CA PHE A 330 2.96 -13.30 -21.41
C PHE A 330 2.42 -11.97 -21.96
N CYS A 331 1.63 -11.99 -23.03
CA CYS A 331 0.95 -10.80 -23.55
C CYS A 331 -0.04 -10.24 -22.52
N LYS A 332 -0.95 -11.08 -22.01
CA LYS A 332 -1.88 -10.68 -20.94
C LYS A 332 -1.15 -10.19 -19.70
N LEU A 333 -0.13 -10.92 -19.26
CA LEU A 333 0.68 -10.53 -18.10
C LEU A 333 1.39 -9.19 -18.33
N GLY A 334 1.95 -8.96 -19.52
CA GLY A 334 2.62 -7.70 -19.88
C GLY A 334 1.68 -6.49 -19.84
N LEU A 335 0.43 -6.65 -20.31
CA LEU A 335 -0.59 -5.60 -20.21
C LEU A 335 -0.94 -5.29 -18.74
N ILE A 336 -1.11 -6.33 -17.92
CA ILE A 336 -1.40 -6.19 -16.49
C ILE A 336 -0.23 -5.52 -15.75
N MET A 337 1.01 -5.95 -16.02
CA MET A 337 2.21 -5.36 -15.41
C MET A 337 2.39 -3.90 -15.82
N THR A 338 2.11 -3.56 -17.08
CA THR A 338 2.11 -2.17 -17.56
C THR A 338 1.05 -1.35 -16.84
N TYR A 339 -0.17 -1.88 -16.69
CA TYR A 339 -1.23 -1.24 -15.92
C TYR A 339 -0.80 -0.96 -14.47
N PHE A 340 -0.24 -1.96 -13.77
CA PHE A 340 0.22 -1.76 -12.39
C PHE A 340 1.32 -0.69 -12.31
N TYR A 341 2.27 -0.71 -13.25
CA TYR A 341 3.34 0.29 -13.29
C TYR A 341 2.75 1.70 -13.49
N LEU A 342 1.76 1.85 -14.36
CA LEU A 342 1.08 3.14 -14.59
C LEU A 342 0.27 3.61 -13.38
N CYS A 343 -0.30 2.68 -12.61
CA CYS A 343 -1.07 2.98 -11.40
C CYS A 343 -0.19 3.45 -10.23
N ASP A 344 0.92 2.77 -9.98
CA ASP A 344 1.71 3.03 -8.78
C ASP A 344 2.95 3.91 -9.05
N ARG A 345 3.64 3.69 -10.18
CA ARG A 345 4.93 4.35 -10.48
C ARG A 345 4.81 5.53 -11.43
N ALA A 346 3.92 5.47 -12.42
CA ALA A 346 3.62 6.66 -13.20
C ALA A 346 2.69 7.56 -12.37
N ASN A 347 3.02 8.85 -12.25
CA ASN A 347 2.14 9.83 -11.59
C ASN A 347 0.93 10.19 -12.50
N LEU A 348 0.31 9.18 -13.12
CA LEU A 348 -0.81 9.33 -14.05
C LEU A 348 -2.14 9.38 -13.29
N PHE A 349 -2.25 8.61 -12.20
CA PHE A 349 -3.43 8.55 -11.34
C PHE A 349 -3.19 9.25 -10.01
N MET A 350 -4.29 9.72 -9.42
CA MET A 350 -4.30 10.46 -8.17
C MET A 350 -4.10 9.52 -6.98
N LYS A 351 -3.45 10.03 -5.92
CA LYS A 351 -3.19 9.28 -4.68
C LYS A 351 -3.73 10.06 -3.48
N GLU A 352 -4.49 9.39 -2.62
CA GLU A 352 -5.05 9.97 -1.39
C GLU A 352 -4.55 9.23 -0.14
N ASN A 353 -4.46 9.92 0.99
CA ASN A 353 -4.14 9.28 2.26
C ASN A 353 -5.30 8.39 2.74
N LYS A 354 -4.95 7.33 3.46
CA LYS A 354 -5.95 6.49 4.14
C LYS A 354 -6.59 7.26 5.28
N PHE A 355 -7.92 7.23 5.34
CA PHE A 355 -8.69 7.82 6.41
C PHE A 355 -9.66 6.80 7.01
N TYR A 356 -9.41 6.44 8.27
CA TYR A 356 -10.21 5.45 8.98
C TYR A 356 -11.46 6.09 9.59
N THR A 357 -12.60 5.47 9.34
CA THR A 357 -13.85 5.69 10.07
C THR A 357 -14.48 4.34 10.39
N HIS A 358 -15.26 4.24 11.47
CA HIS A 358 -15.96 3.00 11.78
C HIS A 358 -16.91 2.59 10.65
N SER A 359 -17.61 3.55 10.05
CA SER A 359 -18.53 3.30 8.94
C SER A 359 -17.82 2.77 7.70
N SER A 360 -16.66 3.33 7.32
CA SER A 360 -15.91 2.88 6.14
C SER A 360 -15.34 1.46 6.28
N PHE A 361 -15.22 0.95 7.51
CA PHE A 361 -14.78 -0.42 7.76
C PHE A 361 -15.94 -1.42 7.92
N PHE A 362 -16.93 -1.12 8.78
CA PHE A 362 -17.98 -2.09 9.12
C PHE A 362 -19.07 -2.21 8.06
N ILE A 363 -19.41 -1.14 7.34
CA ILE A 363 -20.47 -1.18 6.32
C ILE A 363 -20.11 -2.18 5.20
N PRO A 364 -18.91 -2.14 4.58
CA PRO A 364 -18.52 -3.14 3.58
C PRO A 364 -18.52 -4.58 4.11
N ILE A 365 -18.18 -4.78 5.39
CA ILE A 365 -18.20 -6.11 6.03
C ILE A 365 -19.63 -6.68 6.08
N VAL A 366 -20.61 -5.85 6.46
CA VAL A 366 -22.02 -6.26 6.47
C VAL A 366 -22.49 -6.63 5.06
N TYR A 367 -22.13 -5.83 4.04
CA TYR A 367 -22.49 -6.14 2.65
C TYR A 367 -21.92 -7.48 2.17
N ILE A 368 -20.63 -7.76 2.40
CA ILE A 368 -20.04 -9.04 1.97
C ILE A 368 -20.61 -10.23 2.75
N LEU A 369 -20.99 -10.04 4.02
CA LEU A 369 -21.61 -11.08 4.83
C LEU A 369 -22.99 -11.43 4.31
N VAL A 370 -23.80 -10.41 3.98
CA VAL A 370 -25.13 -10.60 3.36
C VAL A 370 -25.00 -11.35 2.04
N LEU A 371 -24.09 -10.95 1.16
CA LEU A 371 -23.81 -11.67 -0.09
C LEU A 371 -23.39 -13.12 0.18
N GLY A 372 -22.48 -13.34 1.13
CA GLY A 372 -22.03 -14.68 1.51
C GLY A 372 -23.16 -15.62 1.93
N VAL A 373 -24.13 -15.12 2.69
CA VAL A 373 -25.31 -15.88 3.14
C VAL A 373 -26.23 -16.23 1.97
N PHE A 374 -26.46 -15.32 1.03
CA PHE A 374 -27.33 -15.57 -0.12
C PHE A 374 -26.81 -16.67 -1.06
N TYR A 375 -25.49 -16.83 -1.19
CA TYR A 375 -24.86 -17.84 -2.05
C TYR A 375 -24.46 -19.11 -1.28
N THR A 376 -25.33 -19.61 -0.41
CA THR A 376 -25.07 -20.85 0.36
C THR A 376 -25.50 -22.09 -0.43
N GLU A 377 -24.59 -23.06 -0.54
CA GLU A 377 -24.79 -24.34 -1.22
C GLU A 377 -24.47 -25.53 -0.31
N ASN A 378 -24.97 -26.71 -0.66
CA ASN A 378 -24.65 -27.95 0.07
C ASN A 378 -23.28 -28.51 -0.37
N THR A 379 -22.48 -28.97 0.60
CA THR A 379 -21.17 -29.57 0.33
C THR A 379 -21.32 -31.00 -0.22
N LYS A 380 -20.34 -31.41 -1.04
CA LYS A 380 -20.27 -32.81 -1.52
C LYS A 380 -19.68 -33.76 -0.48
N GLU A 381 -18.76 -33.25 0.33
CA GLU A 381 -18.07 -33.98 1.39
C GLU A 381 -18.41 -33.39 2.76
N THR A 382 -18.69 -34.22 3.76
CA THR A 382 -18.98 -33.83 5.14
C THR A 382 -17.76 -33.94 6.06
N LYS A 383 -16.57 -34.13 5.50
CA LYS A 383 -15.31 -34.20 6.25
C LYS A 383 -14.99 -32.85 6.89
N VAL A 384 -14.39 -32.89 8.08
CA VAL A 384 -13.91 -31.67 8.76
C VAL A 384 -12.90 -30.94 7.88
N LEU A 385 -13.10 -29.64 7.68
CA LEU A 385 -12.24 -28.79 6.84
C LEU A 385 -12.05 -29.35 5.42
N ASN A 386 -13.16 -29.71 4.79
CA ASN A 386 -13.15 -30.12 3.38
C ASN A 386 -12.60 -29.00 2.47
N ARG A 387 -12.37 -29.33 1.19
CA ARG A 387 -11.79 -28.37 0.24
C ARG A 387 -12.68 -27.13 0.03
N GLU A 388 -13.99 -27.31 -0.03
CA GLU A 388 -14.97 -26.24 -0.26
C GLU A 388 -15.01 -25.25 0.93
N GLN A 389 -15.02 -25.75 2.16
CA GLN A 389 -14.98 -24.99 3.40
C GLN A 389 -13.65 -24.29 3.62
N THR A 390 -12.52 -24.93 3.28
CA THR A 390 -11.21 -24.27 3.39
C THR A 390 -11.06 -23.15 2.38
N ASP A 391 -11.57 -23.33 1.15
CA ASP A 391 -11.63 -22.25 0.15
C ASP A 391 -12.61 -21.15 0.60
N GLU A 392 -13.80 -21.48 1.13
CA GLU A 392 -14.73 -20.52 1.74
C GLU A 392 -14.06 -19.71 2.86
N TRP A 393 -13.37 -20.40 3.78
CA TRP A 393 -12.68 -19.79 4.91
C TRP A 393 -11.62 -18.80 4.43
N LYS A 394 -10.81 -19.18 3.43
CA LYS A 394 -9.87 -18.26 2.79
C LYS A 394 -10.59 -17.06 2.16
N GLY A 395 -11.68 -17.28 1.45
CA GLY A 395 -12.37 -16.22 0.73
C GLY A 395 -12.85 -15.09 1.64
N TRP A 396 -13.61 -15.41 2.69
CA TRP A 396 -14.10 -14.37 3.58
C TRP A 396 -12.97 -13.70 4.36
N MET A 397 -11.96 -14.46 4.81
CA MET A 397 -10.78 -13.89 5.47
C MET A 397 -10.05 -12.91 4.55
N GLN A 398 -9.87 -13.28 3.28
CA GLN A 398 -9.23 -12.42 2.28
C GLN A 398 -9.98 -11.11 2.12
N LEU A 399 -11.31 -11.17 1.94
CA LEU A 399 -12.14 -9.96 1.77
C LEU A 399 -12.06 -9.03 2.98
N VAL A 400 -12.10 -9.57 4.20
CA VAL A 400 -11.95 -8.79 5.44
C VAL A 400 -10.56 -8.15 5.53
N ILE A 401 -9.49 -8.89 5.19
CA ILE A 401 -8.12 -8.37 5.16
C ILE A 401 -7.98 -7.24 4.12
N LEU A 402 -8.63 -7.35 2.97
CA LEU A 402 -8.60 -6.32 1.93
C LEU A 402 -9.32 -5.04 2.38
N ILE A 403 -10.52 -5.18 2.97
CA ILE A 403 -11.29 -4.05 3.54
C ILE A 403 -10.47 -3.35 4.65
N TYR A 404 -9.80 -4.11 5.49
CA TYR A 404 -8.89 -3.59 6.51
C TYR A 404 -7.77 -2.70 5.92
N HIS A 405 -7.13 -3.13 4.84
CA HIS A 405 -6.01 -2.38 4.24
C HIS A 405 -6.46 -1.10 3.53
N ILE A 406 -7.59 -1.11 2.82
CA ILE A 406 -8.11 0.07 2.11
C ILE A 406 -8.67 1.11 3.09
N SER A 407 -9.40 0.68 4.14
CA SER A 407 -9.97 1.57 5.16
C SER A 407 -8.93 2.16 6.13
N GLY A 408 -7.71 1.62 6.16
CA GLY A 408 -6.68 2.06 7.11
C GLY A 408 -6.97 1.70 8.56
N ALA A 409 -7.79 0.67 8.82
CA ALA A 409 -8.23 0.24 10.16
C ALA A 409 -7.11 -0.28 11.08
N SER A 410 -5.84 -0.21 10.65
CA SER A 410 -4.67 -0.54 11.47
C SER A 410 -4.47 0.39 12.68
N THR A 411 -5.11 1.57 12.68
CA THR A 411 -5.12 2.51 13.79
C THR A 411 -6.01 2.05 14.94
N PHE A 412 -7.05 1.25 14.64
CA PHE A 412 -7.95 0.70 15.65
C PHE A 412 -7.48 -0.68 16.11
N LEU A 413 -6.95 -0.73 17.33
CA LEU A 413 -6.23 -1.88 17.88
C LEU A 413 -7.04 -3.19 17.94
N PRO A 414 -8.33 -3.19 18.34
CA PRO A 414 -9.11 -4.42 18.40
C PRO A 414 -9.27 -5.08 17.04
N VAL A 415 -9.50 -4.29 15.98
CA VAL A 415 -9.56 -4.79 14.60
C VAL A 415 -8.21 -5.32 14.14
N TYR A 416 -7.12 -4.60 14.42
CA TYR A 416 -5.77 -5.06 14.13
C TYR A 416 -5.50 -6.47 14.71
N MET A 417 -5.86 -6.72 15.97
CA MET A 417 -5.64 -8.03 16.60
C MET A 417 -6.46 -9.15 15.94
N HIS A 418 -7.72 -8.90 15.58
CA HIS A 418 -8.54 -9.89 14.86
C HIS A 418 -7.97 -10.19 13.47
N ILE A 419 -7.51 -9.18 12.74
CA ILE A 419 -6.85 -9.37 11.44
C ILE A 419 -5.57 -10.19 11.58
N ARG A 420 -4.80 -10.01 12.67
CA ARG A 420 -3.63 -10.85 12.97
C ARG A 420 -4.01 -12.31 13.17
N VAL A 421 -5.15 -12.61 13.82
CA VAL A 421 -5.67 -13.99 13.90
C VAL A 421 -6.05 -14.53 12.53
N LEU A 422 -6.64 -13.73 11.64
CA LEU A 422 -6.95 -14.18 10.27
C LEU A 422 -5.68 -14.54 9.48
N VAL A 423 -4.62 -13.73 9.59
CA VAL A 423 -3.31 -14.06 8.99
C VAL A 423 -2.73 -15.34 9.58
N ALA A 424 -2.82 -15.51 10.91
CA ALA A 424 -2.40 -16.72 11.58
C ALA A 424 -3.22 -17.95 11.12
N ALA A 425 -4.52 -17.80 10.89
CA ALA A 425 -5.40 -18.84 10.35
C ALA A 425 -5.00 -19.30 8.93
N TYR A 426 -4.55 -18.39 8.07
CA TYR A 426 -3.96 -18.76 6.77
C TYR A 426 -2.72 -19.65 6.91
N LEU A 427 -1.83 -19.30 7.84
CA LEU A 427 -0.62 -20.08 8.11
C LEU A 427 -0.97 -21.42 8.77
N PHE A 428 -1.98 -21.45 9.64
CA PHE A 428 -2.54 -22.68 10.20
C PHE A 428 -3.02 -23.62 9.09
N GLN A 429 -3.79 -23.11 8.14
CA GLN A 429 -4.28 -23.90 7.00
C GLN A 429 -3.14 -24.40 6.11
N THR A 430 -2.07 -23.62 5.94
CA THR A 430 -0.85 -24.06 5.25
C THR A 430 -0.23 -25.27 5.98
N GLY A 431 -0.08 -25.19 7.31
CA GLY A 431 0.38 -26.29 8.15
C GLY A 431 -0.50 -27.54 8.03
N TYR A 432 -1.82 -27.37 8.21
CA TYR A 432 -2.81 -28.46 8.13
C TYR A 432 -2.83 -29.14 6.75
N GLY A 433 -2.93 -28.34 5.68
CA GLY A 433 -3.11 -28.85 4.31
C GLY A 433 -1.88 -29.56 3.76
N HIS A 434 -0.69 -28.98 3.94
CA HIS A 434 0.54 -29.61 3.46
C HIS A 434 0.92 -30.84 4.28
N PHE A 435 0.77 -30.80 5.61
CA PHE A 435 0.98 -31.98 6.45
C PHE A 435 0.03 -33.12 6.05
N SER A 436 -1.26 -32.84 5.91
CA SER A 436 -2.26 -33.85 5.54
C SER A 436 -1.94 -34.46 4.16
N TYR A 437 -1.50 -33.64 3.19
CA TYR A 437 -1.09 -34.12 1.88
C TYR A 437 0.09 -35.11 1.96
N PHE A 438 1.18 -34.72 2.62
CA PHE A 438 2.38 -35.56 2.73
C PHE A 438 2.14 -36.81 3.57
N TRP A 439 1.34 -36.71 4.63
CA TRP A 439 1.00 -37.85 5.48
C TRP A 439 0.17 -38.91 4.74
N ILE A 440 -0.86 -38.48 3.99
CA ILE A 440 -1.79 -39.38 3.29
C ILE A 440 -1.19 -39.90 1.99
N LYS A 441 -0.67 -38.99 1.13
CA LYS A 441 -0.20 -39.37 -0.21
C LYS A 441 1.24 -39.90 -0.21
N GLY A 442 2.09 -39.47 0.72
CA GLY A 442 3.50 -39.86 0.76
C GLY A 442 4.33 -39.37 -0.44
N ASP A 443 3.84 -38.35 -1.16
CA ASP A 443 4.53 -37.79 -2.33
C ASP A 443 5.52 -36.70 -1.91
N PHE A 444 6.80 -37.08 -1.79
CA PHE A 444 7.92 -36.18 -1.51
C PHE A 444 8.73 -35.81 -2.78
N GLY A 445 8.11 -35.89 -3.96
CA GLY A 445 8.78 -35.60 -5.23
C GLY A 445 9.15 -34.11 -5.40
N VAL A 446 10.30 -33.86 -6.03
CA VAL A 446 10.80 -32.50 -6.37
C VAL A 446 9.81 -31.74 -7.26
N TYR A 447 9.10 -32.45 -8.15
CA TYR A 447 8.04 -31.88 -8.97
C TYR A 447 6.97 -31.15 -8.15
N ARG A 448 6.48 -31.78 -7.07
CA ARG A 448 5.45 -31.19 -6.22
C ARG A 448 5.94 -29.93 -5.51
N VAL A 449 7.17 -29.97 -5.00
CA VAL A 449 7.83 -28.82 -4.36
C VAL A 449 7.93 -27.65 -5.35
N CYS A 450 8.46 -27.90 -6.55
CA CYS A 450 8.60 -26.87 -7.59
C CYS A 450 7.24 -26.31 -8.02
N GLN A 451 6.21 -27.15 -8.15
CA GLN A 451 4.86 -26.71 -8.51
C GLN A 451 4.27 -25.77 -7.46
N VAL A 452 4.43 -26.09 -6.17
CA VAL A 452 3.93 -25.24 -5.07
C VAL A 452 4.73 -23.94 -5.00
N LEU A 453 6.06 -24.01 -5.06
CA LEU A 453 6.93 -22.84 -5.01
C LEU A 453 6.66 -21.88 -6.19
N PHE A 454 6.48 -22.41 -7.40
CA PHE A 454 6.15 -21.60 -8.56
C PHE A 454 4.83 -20.86 -8.38
N ARG A 455 3.75 -21.57 -7.98
CA ARG A 455 2.43 -20.97 -7.77
C ARG A 455 2.42 -19.89 -6.70
N LEU A 456 3.19 -20.07 -5.62
CA LEU A 456 3.27 -19.06 -4.55
C LEU A 456 4.06 -17.82 -4.99
N ASN A 457 5.15 -18.00 -5.73
CA ASN A 457 6.16 -16.95 -5.90
C ASN A 457 6.14 -16.25 -7.25
N PHE A 458 5.57 -16.87 -8.29
CA PHE A 458 5.65 -16.39 -9.67
C PHE A 458 5.25 -14.92 -9.81
N LEU A 459 4.05 -14.56 -9.33
CA LEU A 459 3.55 -13.18 -9.44
C LEU A 459 4.44 -12.19 -8.70
N VAL A 460 4.87 -12.51 -7.48
CA VAL A 460 5.70 -11.62 -6.66
C VAL A 460 7.07 -11.39 -7.30
N VAL A 461 7.68 -12.44 -7.86
CA VAL A 461 8.98 -12.32 -8.52
C VAL A 461 8.88 -11.41 -9.75
N VAL A 462 7.83 -11.56 -10.56
CA VAL A 462 7.58 -10.67 -11.71
C VAL A 462 7.36 -9.23 -11.24
N LEU A 463 6.60 -9.02 -10.17
CA LEU A 463 6.37 -7.71 -9.58
C LEU A 463 7.65 -7.07 -9.05
N CYS A 464 8.53 -7.82 -8.39
CA CYS A 464 9.82 -7.31 -7.92
C CYS A 464 10.66 -6.75 -9.07
N ILE A 465 10.67 -7.44 -10.21
CA ILE A 465 11.40 -7.03 -11.42
C ILE A 465 10.79 -5.76 -12.03
N VAL A 466 9.45 -5.71 -12.18
CA VAL A 466 8.76 -4.58 -12.82
C VAL A 466 8.70 -3.35 -11.92
N MET A 467 8.52 -3.52 -10.61
CA MET A 467 8.28 -2.45 -9.65
C MET A 467 9.53 -1.93 -8.94
N ASP A 468 10.68 -2.59 -9.12
CA ASP A 468 11.94 -2.29 -8.43
C ASP A 468 11.76 -2.27 -6.90
N ARG A 469 11.19 -3.36 -6.38
CA ARG A 469 10.91 -3.54 -4.94
C ARG A 469 11.47 -4.87 -4.44
N PRO A 470 12.04 -4.89 -3.22
CA PRO A 470 12.60 -6.11 -2.64
C PRO A 470 11.51 -7.15 -2.39
N TYR A 471 11.87 -8.42 -2.45
CA TYR A 471 10.94 -9.54 -2.28
C TYR A 471 10.20 -9.51 -0.93
N GLN A 472 10.86 -9.06 0.12
CA GLN A 472 10.26 -8.86 1.45
C GLN A 472 9.12 -7.82 1.48
N PHE A 473 9.03 -6.90 0.51
CA PHE A 473 7.92 -5.95 0.42
C PHE A 473 6.56 -6.66 0.40
N TYR A 474 6.51 -7.84 -0.22
CA TYR A 474 5.34 -8.72 -0.26
C TYR A 474 5.40 -9.80 0.82
N TYR A 475 5.78 -9.43 2.05
CA TYR A 475 6.23 -10.31 3.15
C TYR A 475 5.43 -11.59 3.39
N PHE A 476 4.13 -11.59 3.11
CA PHE A 476 3.26 -12.75 3.30
C PHE A 476 3.67 -13.95 2.41
N VAL A 477 4.09 -13.68 1.16
CA VAL A 477 4.51 -14.73 0.23
C VAL A 477 5.84 -15.39 0.61
N PRO A 478 6.91 -14.63 0.93
CA PRO A 478 8.12 -15.18 1.56
C PRO A 478 7.80 -16.00 2.83
N LEU A 479 6.89 -15.51 3.67
CA LEU A 479 6.50 -16.18 4.92
C LEU A 479 5.87 -17.55 4.68
N VAL A 480 4.86 -17.63 3.81
CA VAL A 480 4.21 -18.91 3.45
C VAL A 480 5.20 -19.85 2.77
N THR A 481 6.09 -19.32 1.91
CA THR A 481 7.11 -20.11 1.22
C THR A 481 8.09 -20.75 2.19
N VAL A 482 8.62 -19.99 3.15
CA VAL A 482 9.54 -20.52 4.17
C VAL A 482 8.85 -21.55 5.05
N TRP A 483 7.61 -21.31 5.47
CA TRP A 483 6.85 -22.30 6.25
C TRP A 483 6.56 -23.58 5.48
N PHE A 484 6.23 -23.49 4.19
CA PHE A 484 6.11 -24.67 3.33
C PHE A 484 7.41 -25.47 3.27
N MET A 485 8.55 -24.80 3.10
CA MET A 485 9.86 -25.45 3.10
C MET A 485 10.20 -26.12 4.44
N ILE A 486 9.84 -25.49 5.57
CA ILE A 486 10.01 -26.08 6.91
C ILE A 486 9.15 -27.35 7.05
N ILE A 487 7.87 -27.30 6.67
CA ILE A 487 6.96 -28.48 6.72
C ILE A 487 7.53 -29.61 5.86
N TYR A 488 7.94 -29.29 4.63
CA TYR A 488 8.52 -30.27 3.71
C TYR A 488 9.78 -30.89 4.30
N ALA A 489 10.72 -30.08 4.80
CA ALA A 489 11.97 -30.56 5.40
C ALA A 489 11.70 -31.48 6.60
N THR A 490 10.83 -31.08 7.54
CA THR A 490 10.51 -31.90 8.73
C THR A 490 9.97 -33.29 8.37
N LEU A 491 9.13 -33.38 7.34
CA LEU A 491 8.51 -34.64 6.93
C LEU A 491 9.40 -35.48 5.99
N ALA A 492 10.16 -34.82 5.11
CA ALA A 492 11.01 -35.48 4.11
C ALA A 492 12.34 -35.99 4.68
N ILE A 493 12.91 -35.33 5.69
CA ILE A 493 14.14 -35.79 6.37
C ILE A 493 13.92 -37.21 6.90
N TRP A 494 14.91 -38.08 6.69
CA TRP A 494 14.79 -39.48 7.10
C TRP A 494 14.61 -39.62 8.63
N PRO A 495 13.73 -40.52 9.11
CA PRO A 495 12.89 -41.44 8.35
C PRO A 495 11.61 -40.77 7.81
N GLN A 496 11.24 -41.08 6.56
CA GLN A 496 9.96 -40.66 5.99
C GLN A 496 8.81 -41.46 6.65
N ILE A 497 7.96 -40.77 7.39
CA ILE A 497 6.85 -41.35 8.14
C ILE A 497 5.56 -40.96 7.42
N VAL A 498 4.93 -41.94 6.80
CA VAL A 498 3.65 -41.82 6.08
C VAL A 498 2.59 -42.66 6.77
N GLN A 499 1.32 -42.36 6.54
CA GLN A 499 0.19 -43.04 7.18
C GLN A 499 0.25 -44.56 7.05
N LYS A 500 0.60 -45.09 5.87
CA LYS A 500 0.72 -46.53 5.61
C LYS A 500 1.74 -47.20 6.53
N LYS A 501 2.90 -46.55 6.74
CA LYS A 501 4.00 -47.05 7.57
C LYS A 501 3.69 -46.89 9.06
N ALA A 502 3.06 -45.79 9.44
CA ALA A 502 2.62 -45.53 10.81
C ALA A 502 1.55 -46.50 11.28
N ASN A 503 0.67 -46.95 10.37
CA ASN A 503 -0.37 -47.92 10.68
C ASN A 503 0.18 -49.32 11.02
N GLY A 504 1.35 -49.69 10.48
CA GLY A 504 1.96 -51.00 10.70
C GLY A 504 2.67 -51.14 12.04
N ASN A 505 3.13 -50.04 12.65
CA ASN A 505 3.79 -50.07 13.97
C ASN A 505 3.61 -48.75 14.72
N CYS A 506 3.16 -48.84 15.99
CA CYS A 506 2.97 -47.70 16.88
C CYS A 506 4.26 -46.87 17.09
N LEU A 507 5.45 -47.50 16.98
CA LEU A 507 6.74 -46.81 17.08
C LEU A 507 6.89 -45.64 16.10
N TRP A 508 6.27 -45.73 14.91
CA TRP A 508 6.32 -44.65 13.92
C TRP A 508 5.47 -43.44 14.31
N HIS A 509 4.41 -43.62 15.11
CA HIS A 509 3.66 -42.49 15.70
C HIS A 509 4.52 -41.74 16.73
N PHE A 510 5.31 -42.47 17.54
CA PHE A 510 6.28 -41.86 18.45
C PHE A 510 7.41 -41.14 17.70
N GLY A 511 7.93 -41.75 16.63
CA GLY A 511 8.92 -41.12 15.76
C GLY A 511 8.44 -39.80 15.14
N LEU A 512 7.16 -39.71 14.76
CA LEU A 512 6.58 -38.44 14.29
C LEU A 512 6.44 -37.41 15.40
N LEU A 513 6.01 -37.83 16.60
CA LEU A 513 5.91 -36.93 17.76
C LEU A 513 7.29 -36.34 18.09
N LEU A 514 8.35 -37.16 18.05
CA LEU A 514 9.72 -36.70 18.25
C LEU A 514 10.14 -35.64 17.21
N LYS A 515 9.80 -35.85 15.93
CA LYS A 515 10.05 -34.84 14.87
C LYS A 515 9.31 -33.53 15.13
N LEU A 516 8.06 -33.60 15.58
CA LEU A 516 7.27 -32.41 15.92
C LEU A 516 7.84 -31.67 17.14
N ILE A 517 8.26 -32.39 18.18
CA ILE A 517 8.94 -31.80 19.34
C ILE A 517 10.26 -31.13 18.92
N CYS A 518 11.06 -31.80 18.10
CA CYS A 518 12.30 -31.22 17.55
C CYS A 518 12.02 -29.93 16.77
N LEU A 519 11.01 -29.92 15.89
CA LEU A 519 10.58 -28.72 15.18
C LEU A 519 10.17 -27.59 16.13
N LEU A 520 9.39 -27.88 17.17
CA LEU A 520 8.97 -26.88 18.15
C LEU A 520 10.16 -26.28 18.91
N THR A 521 11.13 -27.11 19.32
CA THR A 521 12.37 -26.65 19.96
C THR A 521 13.18 -25.75 19.02
N CYS A 522 13.32 -26.12 17.74
CA CYS A 522 13.99 -25.29 16.74
C CYS A 522 13.29 -23.94 16.55
N ILE A 523 11.96 -23.93 16.45
CA ILE A 523 11.16 -22.70 16.33
C ILE A 523 11.40 -21.80 17.55
N TYR A 524 11.32 -22.37 18.75
CA TYR A 524 11.53 -21.63 20.00
C TYR A 524 12.93 -20.99 20.05
N PHE A 525 13.96 -21.77 19.72
CA PHE A 525 15.35 -21.30 19.67
C PHE A 525 15.55 -20.13 18.70
N LEU A 526 15.06 -20.25 17.46
CA LEU A 526 15.16 -19.20 16.43
C LEU A 526 14.36 -17.94 16.78
N SER A 527 13.24 -18.13 17.48
CA SER A 527 12.39 -17.04 17.96
C SER A 527 13.03 -16.23 19.09
N TYR A 528 13.77 -16.90 19.98
CA TYR A 528 14.44 -16.28 21.12
C TYR A 528 15.78 -15.65 20.72
N SER A 529 16.56 -16.32 19.87
CA SER A 529 17.88 -15.86 19.43
C SER A 529 17.82 -15.04 18.15
N GLN A 530 17.63 -13.72 18.29
CA GLN A 530 17.67 -12.77 17.16
C GLN A 530 18.96 -12.93 16.33
N GLY A 531 20.12 -12.98 16.99
CA GLY A 531 21.42 -13.08 16.31
C GLY A 531 21.61 -14.40 15.54
N ALA A 532 21.06 -15.52 16.02
CA ALA A 532 21.11 -16.78 15.26
C ALA A 532 20.23 -16.73 14.02
N PHE A 533 19.03 -16.17 14.14
CA PHE A 533 18.11 -16.01 13.01
C PHE A 533 18.70 -15.10 11.93
N GLU A 534 19.21 -13.92 12.32
CA GLU A 534 19.84 -12.99 11.40
C GLU A 534 21.04 -13.63 10.69
N LYS A 535 21.92 -14.37 11.40
CA LYS A 535 23.05 -15.06 10.76
C LYS A 535 22.62 -16.07 9.69
N ILE A 536 21.53 -16.80 9.89
CA ILE A 536 21.02 -17.78 8.92
C ILE A 536 20.51 -17.08 7.66
N PHE A 537 19.77 -15.98 7.83
CA PHE A 537 19.13 -15.27 6.72
C PHE A 537 20.02 -14.19 6.08
N SER A 538 21.12 -13.79 6.70
CA SER A 538 22.10 -12.84 6.16
C SER A 538 23.15 -13.48 5.25
N PHE A 539 23.08 -14.78 4.97
CA PHE A 539 24.00 -15.45 4.04
C PHE A 539 23.66 -15.11 2.57
N TRP A 540 24.65 -14.66 1.78
CA TRP A 540 24.46 -14.42 0.35
C TRP A 540 24.38 -15.76 -0.41
N PRO A 541 23.42 -15.96 -1.34
CA PRO A 541 22.52 -14.99 -1.94
C PRO A 541 21.15 -14.84 -1.24
N LEU A 542 20.88 -15.63 -0.20
CA LEU A 542 19.59 -15.65 0.51
C LEU A 542 19.24 -14.28 1.11
N SER A 543 20.24 -13.56 1.60
CA SER A 543 20.08 -12.26 2.25
C SER A 543 19.36 -11.24 1.37
N LYS A 544 19.62 -11.22 0.06
CA LYS A 544 18.94 -10.31 -0.88
C LYS A 544 17.44 -10.53 -1.01
N CYS A 545 16.94 -11.71 -0.65
CA CYS A 545 15.50 -11.98 -0.64
C CYS A 545 14.81 -11.45 0.63
N PHE A 546 15.53 -11.33 1.74
CA PHE A 546 14.99 -11.05 3.08
C PHE A 546 15.54 -9.77 3.72
N GLU A 547 16.33 -8.99 2.99
CA GLU A 547 16.79 -7.65 3.39
C GLU A 547 15.77 -6.58 2.96
N LEU A 548 15.46 -5.68 3.89
CA LEU A 548 14.77 -4.42 3.61
C LEU A 548 15.68 -3.27 4.04
N ASN A 549 16.08 -2.42 3.09
CA ASN A 549 17.04 -1.33 3.31
C ASN A 549 18.35 -1.79 3.97
N GLY A 550 18.81 -3.01 3.65
CA GLY A 550 20.04 -3.60 4.20
C GLY A 550 19.91 -4.25 5.59
N ASN A 551 18.69 -4.39 6.12
CA ASN A 551 18.45 -5.03 7.43
C ASN A 551 17.44 -6.19 7.33
N VAL A 552 17.73 -7.30 8.01
CA VAL A 552 16.90 -8.52 8.11
C VAL A 552 15.97 -8.50 9.34
N TYR A 553 16.12 -7.50 10.22
CA TYR A 553 15.32 -7.36 11.44
C TYR A 553 13.81 -7.39 11.18
N GLU A 554 13.34 -6.69 10.14
CA GLU A 554 11.91 -6.66 9.79
C GLU A 554 11.42 -8.07 9.41
N TRP A 555 12.27 -8.89 8.79
CA TRP A 555 11.93 -10.28 8.47
C TRP A 555 11.81 -11.13 9.74
N TRP A 556 12.77 -11.02 10.67
CA TRP A 556 12.70 -11.68 11.98
C TRP A 556 11.44 -11.27 12.75
N PHE A 557 11.14 -9.97 12.79
CA PHE A 557 9.95 -9.45 13.46
C PHE A 557 8.66 -10.08 12.89
N ARG A 558 8.51 -10.11 11.56
CA ARG A 558 7.33 -10.70 10.90
C ARG A 558 7.21 -12.20 11.14
N TRP A 559 8.33 -12.93 11.09
CA TRP A 559 8.36 -14.37 11.34
C TRP A 559 8.00 -14.71 12.80
N LYS A 560 8.54 -13.93 13.75
CA LYS A 560 8.32 -14.08 15.20
C LYS A 560 6.84 -13.97 15.59
N LEU A 561 6.07 -13.11 14.92
CA LEU A 561 4.67 -12.87 15.24
C LEU A 561 3.76 -14.09 15.03
N ASP A 562 4.10 -15.03 14.13
CA ASP A 562 3.27 -16.21 13.83
C ASP A 562 4.01 -17.54 14.05
N ARG A 563 5.08 -17.52 14.86
CA ARG A 563 6.04 -18.63 15.05
C ARG A 563 5.43 -20.00 15.38
N TYR A 564 4.35 -20.08 16.16
CA TYR A 564 3.79 -21.36 16.61
C TYR A 564 2.62 -21.88 15.76
N VAL A 565 2.00 -21.02 14.95
CA VAL A 565 0.70 -21.35 14.35
C VAL A 565 0.77 -22.46 13.31
N VAL A 566 1.86 -22.53 12.55
CA VAL A 566 2.08 -23.58 11.54
C VAL A 566 2.27 -24.94 12.22
N PHE A 567 3.05 -24.97 13.31
CA PHE A 567 3.19 -26.15 14.15
C PHE A 567 1.83 -26.63 14.69
N HIS A 568 1.00 -25.71 15.20
CA HIS A 568 -0.36 -26.05 15.64
C HIS A 568 -1.23 -26.61 14.50
N GLY A 569 -1.09 -26.12 13.27
CA GLY A 569 -1.77 -26.67 12.10
C GLY A 569 -1.35 -28.11 11.79
N MET A 570 -0.04 -28.40 11.86
CA MET A 570 0.49 -29.77 11.69
C MET A 570 0.01 -30.70 12.82
N LEU A 571 0.05 -30.24 14.07
CA LEU A 571 -0.41 -31.00 15.23
C LEU A 571 -1.91 -31.29 15.16
N PHE A 572 -2.72 -30.30 14.78
CA PHE A 572 -4.15 -30.48 14.57
C PHE A 572 -4.44 -31.51 13.47
N ALA A 573 -3.73 -31.43 12.33
CA ALA A 573 -3.87 -32.42 11.27
C ALA A 573 -3.55 -33.84 11.76
N PHE A 574 -2.47 -34.00 12.54
CA PHE A 574 -2.11 -35.30 13.14
C PHE A 574 -3.20 -35.83 14.07
N ILE A 575 -3.69 -35.00 15.00
CA ILE A 575 -4.75 -35.38 15.95
C ILE A 575 -6.04 -35.72 15.21
N TYR A 576 -6.47 -34.90 14.25
CA TYR A 576 -7.66 -35.13 13.44
C TYR A 576 -7.59 -36.48 12.71
N LEU A 577 -6.49 -36.76 12.00
CA LEU A 577 -6.32 -38.02 11.26
C LEU A 577 -6.23 -39.24 12.19
N ALA A 578 -5.68 -39.07 13.39
CA ALA A 578 -5.67 -40.12 14.40
C ALA A 578 -7.08 -40.41 14.96
N LEU A 579 -7.87 -39.37 15.22
CA LEU A 579 -9.25 -39.50 15.69
C LEU A 579 -10.17 -40.10 14.62
N GLN A 580 -10.03 -39.67 13.36
CA GLN A 580 -10.77 -40.22 12.23
C GLN A 580 -10.50 -41.73 12.09
N LYS A 581 -9.24 -42.16 12.22
CA LYS A 581 -8.87 -43.58 12.19
C LYS A 581 -9.49 -44.39 13.34
N ARG A 582 -9.57 -43.81 14.54
CA ARG A 582 -10.19 -44.46 15.72
C ARG A 582 -11.72 -44.47 15.67
N GLN A 583 -12.34 -43.97 14.59
CA GLN A 583 -13.81 -43.86 14.44
C GLN A 583 -14.47 -43.09 15.59
N MET A 584 -13.72 -42.18 16.23
CA MET A 584 -14.24 -41.31 17.31
C MET A 584 -14.99 -40.09 16.78
N ILE A 585 -15.01 -39.91 15.45
CA ILE A 585 -15.62 -38.78 14.77
C ILE A 585 -16.73 -39.30 13.85
N SER A 586 -17.95 -38.77 14.02
CA SER A 586 -19.04 -39.00 13.06
C SER A 586 -19.03 -37.90 12.00
N GLU A 587 -18.71 -38.28 10.76
CA GLU A 587 -18.76 -37.41 9.58
C GLU A 587 -20.04 -37.65 8.75
N GLY A 588 -21.11 -38.17 9.38
CA GLY A 588 -22.43 -38.32 8.75
C GLY A 588 -23.07 -36.98 8.36
N LYS A 589 -23.99 -37.02 7.37
CA LYS A 589 -24.80 -35.85 6.99
C LYS A 589 -25.77 -35.53 8.13
N GLY A 590 -25.71 -34.30 8.67
CA GLY A 590 -26.58 -33.85 9.74
C GLY A 590 -26.18 -34.28 11.16
N ASP A 591 -25.38 -35.34 11.30
CA ASP A 591 -24.90 -35.81 12.61
C ASP A 591 -23.85 -34.86 13.21
N PRO A 592 -23.86 -34.66 14.54
CA PRO A 592 -22.81 -33.92 15.21
C PRO A 592 -21.48 -34.67 15.16
N LEU A 593 -20.38 -33.91 15.19
CA LEU A 593 -19.01 -34.44 15.04
C LEU A 593 -18.64 -35.49 16.11
N PHE A 594 -19.10 -35.29 17.34
CA PHE A 594 -18.96 -36.21 18.47
C PHE A 594 -20.32 -36.54 19.07
N SER A 595 -20.36 -37.39 20.09
CA SER A 595 -21.58 -37.64 20.87
C SER A 595 -22.21 -36.33 21.36
N ASN A 596 -23.54 -36.26 21.41
CA ASN A 596 -24.28 -35.01 21.70
C ASN A 596 -23.78 -34.27 22.95
N ARG A 597 -23.49 -35.00 24.03
CA ARG A 597 -22.97 -34.41 25.28
C ARG A 597 -21.61 -33.73 25.07
N VAL A 598 -20.68 -34.42 24.41
CA VAL A 598 -19.32 -33.90 24.14
C VAL A 598 -19.39 -32.73 23.15
N SER A 599 -20.19 -32.87 22.09
CA SER A 599 -20.42 -31.82 21.09
C SER A 599 -20.95 -30.53 21.72
N ASN A 600 -21.95 -30.61 22.60
CA ASN A 600 -22.50 -29.43 23.27
C ASN A 600 -21.49 -28.76 24.22
N VAL A 601 -20.73 -29.54 24.99
CA VAL A 601 -19.68 -29.01 25.89
C VAL A 601 -18.57 -28.33 25.09
N LEU A 602 -18.07 -28.98 24.03
CA LEU A 602 -17.02 -28.40 23.18
C LEU A 602 -17.50 -27.16 22.45
N LEU A 603 -18.76 -27.14 21.99
CA LEU A 603 -19.35 -25.97 21.35
C LEU A 603 -19.46 -24.79 22.33
N PHE A 604 -19.93 -25.04 23.56
CA PHE A 604 -20.00 -24.01 24.60
C PHE A 604 -18.61 -23.43 24.93
N ILE A 605 -17.62 -24.31 25.17
CA ILE A 605 -16.23 -23.89 25.43
C ILE A 605 -15.71 -23.07 24.24
N SER A 606 -15.97 -23.50 23.01
CA SER A 606 -15.52 -22.78 21.81
C SER A 606 -16.13 -21.39 21.71
N ILE A 607 -17.43 -21.22 21.97
CA ILE A 607 -18.09 -19.91 21.96
C ILE A 607 -17.53 -19.01 23.06
N VAL A 608 -17.38 -19.53 24.28
CA VAL A 608 -16.81 -18.77 25.41
C VAL A 608 -15.37 -18.35 25.12
N SER A 609 -14.54 -19.25 24.58
CA SER A 609 -13.17 -18.91 24.15
C SER A 609 -13.16 -17.84 23.06
N PHE A 610 -14.07 -17.94 22.07
CA PHE A 610 -14.18 -16.97 20.98
C PHE A 610 -14.51 -15.55 21.48
N LEU A 611 -15.45 -15.46 22.42
CA LEU A 611 -15.85 -14.19 23.05
C LEU A 611 -14.77 -13.63 23.97
N THR A 612 -14.14 -14.49 24.78
CA THR A 612 -13.08 -14.09 25.72
C THR A 612 -11.88 -13.48 24.98
N TYR A 613 -11.48 -14.05 23.84
CA TYR A 613 -10.45 -13.47 22.99
C TYR A 613 -10.84 -12.08 22.47
N SER A 614 -12.10 -11.92 22.03
CA SER A 614 -12.60 -10.66 21.48
C SER A 614 -12.62 -9.55 22.54
N ILE A 615 -12.97 -9.90 23.78
CA ILE A 615 -12.91 -9.01 24.95
C ILE A 615 -11.46 -8.64 25.26
N TRP A 616 -10.55 -9.62 25.31
CA TRP A 616 -9.12 -9.37 25.53
C TRP A 616 -8.51 -8.45 24.46
N ALA A 617 -8.82 -8.69 23.18
CA ALA A 617 -8.37 -7.85 22.07
C ALA A 617 -8.90 -6.40 22.17
N SER A 618 -10.09 -6.22 22.75
CA SER A 618 -10.70 -4.90 22.98
C SER A 618 -10.07 -4.16 24.18
N SER A 619 -9.61 -4.90 25.19
CA SER A 619 -8.94 -4.38 26.39
C SER A 619 -7.44 -4.11 26.19
N CYS A 620 -6.90 -4.43 25.02
CA CYS A 620 -5.50 -4.22 24.67
C CYS A 620 -5.14 -2.72 24.62
N LYS A 621 -4.14 -2.29 25.39
CA LYS A 621 -3.71 -0.88 25.45
C LYS A 621 -2.63 -0.55 24.41
N ASN A 622 -1.66 -1.44 24.22
CA ASN A 622 -0.47 -1.20 23.41
C ASN A 622 -0.25 -2.29 22.35
N LYS A 623 0.13 -1.89 21.13
CA LYS A 623 0.45 -2.80 20.03
C LYS A 623 1.58 -3.77 20.37
N THR A 624 2.60 -3.31 21.09
CA THR A 624 3.79 -4.09 21.45
C THR A 624 3.44 -5.27 22.35
N GLU A 625 2.77 -5.00 23.47
CA GLU A 625 2.35 -6.00 24.46
C GLU A 625 1.44 -7.07 23.83
N CYS A 626 0.46 -6.65 23.03
CA CYS A 626 -0.47 -7.61 22.41
C CYS A 626 0.17 -8.43 21.29
N ASN A 627 1.16 -7.87 20.57
CA ASN A 627 1.96 -8.63 19.62
C ASN A 627 2.84 -9.70 20.30
N GLU A 628 3.24 -9.50 21.56
CA GLU A 628 4.01 -10.50 22.30
C GLU A 628 3.15 -11.70 22.72
N LEU A 629 1.90 -11.45 23.14
CA LEU A 629 0.94 -12.49 23.54
C LEU A 629 0.27 -13.21 22.36
N HIS A 630 0.07 -12.53 21.23
CA HIS A 630 -0.61 -13.05 20.03
C HIS A 630 -0.14 -14.45 19.57
N PRO A 631 1.18 -14.75 19.46
CA PRO A 631 1.66 -16.05 19.00
C PRO A 631 1.13 -17.23 19.83
N SER A 632 0.93 -17.04 21.14
CA SER A 632 0.47 -18.08 22.06
C SER A 632 -1.06 -18.17 22.12
N VAL A 633 -1.75 -17.04 22.01
CA VAL A 633 -3.21 -16.97 22.19
C VAL A 633 -3.96 -17.21 20.88
N SER A 634 -3.39 -16.89 19.72
CA SER A 634 -4.07 -16.97 18.41
C SER A 634 -4.61 -18.36 18.07
N VAL A 635 -3.96 -19.43 18.50
CA VAL A 635 -4.40 -20.81 18.27
C VAL A 635 -5.76 -21.10 18.93
N VAL A 636 -6.04 -20.50 20.08
CA VAL A 636 -7.30 -20.71 20.81
C VAL A 636 -8.48 -20.24 19.94
N GLN A 637 -8.35 -19.07 19.32
CA GLN A 637 -9.38 -18.52 18.44
C GLN A 637 -9.57 -19.34 17.16
N ILE A 638 -8.47 -19.83 16.58
CA ILE A 638 -8.51 -20.66 15.37
C ILE A 638 -9.20 -21.99 15.65
N LEU A 639 -8.84 -22.67 16.75
CA LEU A 639 -9.47 -23.94 17.14
C LEU A 639 -10.95 -23.75 17.50
N ALA A 640 -11.29 -22.69 18.23
CA ALA A 640 -12.68 -22.36 18.54
C ALA A 640 -13.50 -22.16 17.26
N PHE A 641 -12.97 -21.44 16.26
CA PHE A 641 -13.64 -21.28 14.96
C PHE A 641 -13.84 -22.61 14.24
N ILE A 642 -12.82 -23.47 14.20
CA ILE A 642 -12.93 -24.80 13.55
C ILE A 642 -14.02 -25.64 14.22
N LEU A 643 -14.09 -25.66 15.56
CA LEU A 643 -15.08 -26.41 16.31
C LEU A 643 -16.50 -25.85 16.10
N ILE A 644 -16.69 -24.53 16.17
CA ILE A 644 -17.99 -23.89 15.91
C ILE A 644 -18.48 -24.21 14.48
N ARG A 645 -17.58 -24.21 13.49
CA ARG A 645 -17.91 -24.46 12.09
C ARG A 645 -18.19 -25.93 11.76
N ASN A 646 -17.63 -26.89 12.52
CA ASN A 646 -17.64 -28.32 12.16
C ASN A 646 -18.36 -29.23 13.17
N ILE A 647 -18.63 -28.80 14.42
CA ILE A 647 -19.39 -29.62 15.38
C ILE A 647 -20.85 -29.80 14.92
N PRO A 648 -21.60 -28.74 14.56
CA PRO A 648 -22.97 -28.90 14.09
C PRO A 648 -22.99 -29.50 12.68
N GLY A 649 -23.61 -30.67 12.51
CA GLY A 649 -23.66 -31.39 11.24
C GLY A 649 -24.32 -30.60 10.10
N TYR A 650 -25.33 -29.77 10.41
CA TYR A 650 -25.97 -28.86 9.44
C TYR A 650 -24.97 -27.84 8.89
N VAL A 651 -24.28 -27.11 9.77
CA VAL A 651 -23.31 -26.08 9.38
C VAL A 651 -22.20 -26.73 8.56
N ARG A 652 -21.67 -27.89 9.00
CA ARG A 652 -20.64 -28.64 8.26
C ARG A 652 -21.06 -29.06 6.84
N SER A 653 -22.36 -29.23 6.60
CA SER A 653 -22.89 -29.69 5.30
C SER A 653 -23.21 -28.57 4.32
N VAL A 654 -23.01 -27.30 4.70
CA VAL A 654 -23.21 -26.14 3.83
C VAL A 654 -21.94 -25.30 3.70
N TYR A 655 -21.79 -24.56 2.60
CA TYR A 655 -20.69 -23.60 2.37
C TYR A 655 -21.15 -22.47 1.45
N SER A 656 -20.53 -21.28 1.54
CA SER A 656 -20.78 -20.18 0.60
C SER A 656 -19.96 -20.33 -0.68
N SER A 657 -20.61 -20.50 -1.83
CA SER A 657 -19.93 -20.60 -3.13
C SER A 657 -19.29 -19.26 -3.55
N PHE A 658 -19.89 -18.14 -3.15
CA PHE A 658 -19.32 -16.80 -3.30
C PHE A 658 -17.96 -16.68 -2.59
N PHE A 659 -17.88 -16.99 -1.30
CA PHE A 659 -16.60 -16.94 -0.60
C PHE A 659 -15.62 -17.99 -1.11
N ALA A 660 -16.06 -19.21 -1.43
CA ALA A 660 -15.17 -20.22 -1.98
C ALA A 660 -14.52 -19.80 -3.30
N TRP A 661 -15.23 -19.05 -4.14
CA TRP A 661 -14.67 -18.47 -5.37
C TRP A 661 -13.52 -17.50 -5.08
N PHE A 662 -13.73 -16.54 -4.16
CA PHE A 662 -12.67 -15.63 -3.70
C PHE A 662 -11.49 -16.38 -3.05
N GLY A 663 -11.76 -17.48 -2.36
CA GLY A 663 -10.75 -18.34 -1.75
C GLY A 663 -9.76 -18.93 -2.76
N LYS A 664 -10.25 -19.33 -3.94
CA LYS A 664 -9.43 -19.90 -5.02
C LYS A 664 -8.42 -18.91 -5.60
N ILE A 665 -8.75 -17.61 -5.60
CA ILE A 665 -7.90 -16.51 -6.12
C ILE A 665 -7.34 -15.62 -4.99
N SER A 666 -7.33 -16.11 -3.75
CA SER A 666 -7.04 -15.30 -2.56
C SER A 666 -5.63 -14.71 -2.54
N LEU A 667 -4.64 -15.45 -3.05
CA LEU A 667 -3.25 -15.00 -3.10
C LEU A 667 -3.08 -13.85 -4.10
N GLU A 668 -3.66 -13.99 -5.29
CA GLU A 668 -3.62 -12.98 -6.35
C GLU A 668 -4.34 -11.72 -5.90
N LEU A 669 -5.50 -11.84 -5.24
CA LEU A 669 -6.19 -10.70 -4.63
C LEU A 669 -5.32 -10.00 -3.59
N PHE A 670 -4.65 -10.76 -2.71
CA PHE A 670 -3.77 -10.19 -1.69
C PHE A 670 -2.63 -9.38 -2.32
N ILE A 671 -2.05 -9.85 -3.42
CA ILE A 671 -0.91 -9.19 -4.05
C ILE A 671 -1.38 -8.01 -4.92
N CYS A 672 -2.45 -8.16 -5.70
CA CYS A 672 -2.95 -7.11 -6.59
C CYS A 672 -3.43 -5.87 -5.85
N GLN A 673 -3.84 -5.99 -4.57
CA GLN A 673 -4.29 -4.84 -3.79
C GLN A 673 -3.21 -3.75 -3.70
N TYR A 674 -1.92 -4.14 -3.71
CA TYR A 674 -0.78 -3.24 -3.57
C TYR A 674 -0.68 -2.20 -4.69
N HIS A 675 -1.22 -2.50 -5.88
CA HIS A 675 -1.07 -1.67 -7.07
C HIS A 675 -2.38 -1.22 -7.72
N ILE A 676 -3.54 -1.77 -7.30
CA ILE A 676 -4.85 -1.37 -7.85
C ILE A 676 -5.66 -0.56 -6.84
N TRP A 677 -5.73 -0.99 -5.58
CA TRP A 677 -6.44 -0.24 -4.53
C TRP A 677 -5.51 0.65 -3.73
N LEU A 678 -4.32 0.14 -3.44
CA LEU A 678 -3.31 0.87 -2.69
C LEU A 678 -2.32 1.54 -3.64
N ALA A 679 -1.69 2.61 -3.16
CA ALA A 679 -0.67 3.35 -3.88
C ALA A 679 0.45 3.82 -2.93
N ALA A 680 1.57 4.24 -3.49
CA ALA A 680 2.76 4.69 -2.76
C ALA A 680 3.17 3.68 -1.68
N ASP A 681 3.45 2.45 -2.14
CA ASP A 681 3.93 1.36 -1.30
C ASP A 681 3.03 1.08 -0.08
N THR A 682 1.72 0.99 -0.33
CA THR A 682 0.63 0.71 0.65
C THR A 682 0.25 1.84 1.60
N LYS A 683 0.84 3.03 1.49
CA LYS A 683 0.53 4.16 2.37
C LYS A 683 -0.74 4.91 1.97
N GLY A 684 -1.05 4.92 0.68
CA GLY A 684 -2.22 5.60 0.11
C GLY A 684 -3.27 4.68 -0.50
N ILE A 685 -4.32 5.32 -1.00
CA ILE A 685 -5.37 4.75 -1.84
C ILE A 685 -5.22 5.34 -3.24
N LEU A 686 -5.36 4.49 -4.26
CA LEU A 686 -5.37 4.91 -5.65
C LEU A 686 -6.75 5.47 -6.04
N VAL A 687 -6.75 6.62 -6.70
CA VAL A 687 -7.95 7.28 -7.21
C VAL A 687 -7.90 7.33 -8.74
N LEU A 688 -8.67 6.44 -9.36
CA LEU A 688 -8.87 6.36 -10.82
C LEU A 688 -9.85 7.43 -11.30
N ILE A 689 -10.93 7.65 -10.53
CA ILE A 689 -11.99 8.60 -10.88
C ILE A 689 -12.07 9.69 -9.80
N PRO A 690 -11.53 10.90 -10.07
CA PRO A 690 -11.55 11.98 -9.09
C PRO A 690 -12.97 12.51 -8.86
N GLY A 691 -13.23 13.00 -7.64
CA GLY A 691 -14.50 13.64 -7.26
C GLY A 691 -15.66 12.69 -6.90
N TYR A 692 -15.58 11.40 -7.27
CA TYR A 692 -16.65 10.42 -7.01
C TYR A 692 -16.12 9.17 -6.27
N PRO A 693 -15.96 9.22 -4.94
CA PRO A 693 -15.32 8.14 -4.16
C PRO A 693 -16.01 6.78 -4.29
N MET A 694 -17.36 6.73 -4.23
CA MET A 694 -18.11 5.48 -4.33
C MET A 694 -17.98 4.83 -5.70
N PHE A 695 -18.01 5.64 -6.76
CA PHE A 695 -17.85 5.15 -8.13
C PHE A 695 -16.41 4.69 -8.40
N ASN A 696 -15.41 5.40 -7.84
CA ASN A 696 -14.02 4.97 -7.87
C ASN A 696 -13.83 3.59 -7.21
N VAL A 697 -14.43 3.36 -6.04
CA VAL A 697 -14.37 2.04 -5.37
C VAL A 697 -15.02 0.98 -6.25
N LEU A 698 -16.23 1.21 -6.78
CA LEU A 698 -16.94 0.23 -7.61
C LEU A 698 -16.13 -0.16 -8.86
N VAL A 699 -15.64 0.81 -9.62
CA VAL A 699 -14.87 0.55 -10.86
C VAL A 699 -13.52 -0.10 -10.54
N SER A 700 -12.81 0.41 -9.54
CA SER A 700 -11.51 -0.18 -9.14
C SER A 700 -11.67 -1.60 -8.59
N THR A 701 -12.73 -1.90 -7.84
CA THR A 701 -13.06 -3.26 -7.38
C THR A 701 -13.34 -4.19 -8.55
N PHE A 702 -14.11 -3.77 -9.55
CA PHE A 702 -14.38 -4.60 -10.72
C PHE A 702 -13.08 -4.94 -11.49
N ILE A 703 -12.26 -3.93 -11.78
CA ILE A 703 -10.96 -4.13 -12.44
C ILE A 703 -10.07 -5.04 -11.60
N PHE A 704 -10.00 -4.79 -10.29
CA PHE A 704 -9.19 -5.56 -9.35
C PHE A 704 -9.53 -7.05 -9.36
N VAL A 705 -10.82 -7.39 -9.28
CA VAL A 705 -11.29 -8.77 -9.27
C VAL A 705 -11.03 -9.46 -10.60
N CYS A 706 -11.28 -8.77 -11.73
CA CYS A 706 -10.98 -9.32 -13.07
C CYS A 706 -9.48 -9.61 -13.24
N VAL A 707 -8.62 -8.67 -12.86
CA VAL A 707 -7.17 -8.83 -12.97
C VAL A 707 -6.67 -9.98 -12.10
N ALA A 708 -7.14 -10.09 -10.84
CA ALA A 708 -6.76 -11.19 -9.97
C ALA A 708 -7.17 -12.56 -10.54
N HIS A 709 -8.36 -12.63 -11.16
CA HIS A 709 -8.82 -13.84 -11.83
C HIS A 709 -7.94 -14.22 -13.02
N GLU A 710 -7.63 -13.27 -13.90
CA GLU A 710 -6.77 -13.49 -15.07
C GLU A 710 -5.34 -13.92 -14.67
N ILE A 711 -4.76 -13.29 -13.64
CA ILE A 711 -3.43 -13.70 -13.15
C ILE A 711 -3.45 -15.13 -12.60
N SER A 712 -4.53 -15.54 -11.92
CA SER A 712 -4.64 -16.90 -11.40
C SER A 712 -4.68 -17.93 -12.55
N GLN A 713 -5.37 -17.62 -13.65
CA GLN A 713 -5.34 -18.47 -14.86
C GLN A 713 -3.94 -18.53 -15.46
N ILE A 714 -3.31 -17.38 -15.71
CA ILE A 714 -1.95 -17.26 -16.26
C ILE A 714 -0.95 -18.06 -15.42
N THR A 715 -1.02 -17.94 -14.10
CA THR A 715 -0.12 -18.65 -13.18
C THR A 715 -0.31 -20.16 -13.27
N ASN A 716 -1.54 -20.63 -13.43
CA ASN A 716 -1.82 -22.06 -13.56
C ASN A 716 -1.36 -22.63 -14.90
N ASP A 717 -1.55 -21.90 -16.00
CA ASP A 717 -1.11 -22.31 -17.33
C ASP A 717 0.42 -22.36 -17.40
N LEU A 718 1.08 -21.29 -16.93
CA LEU A 718 2.55 -21.24 -16.87
C LEU A 718 3.12 -22.29 -15.92
N ALA A 719 2.46 -22.61 -14.80
CA ALA A 719 2.93 -23.65 -13.89
C ALA A 719 2.97 -25.03 -14.57
N GLN A 720 1.98 -25.35 -15.40
CA GLN A 720 1.94 -26.63 -16.13
C GLN A 720 3.02 -26.70 -17.21
N ILE A 721 3.33 -25.57 -17.85
CA ILE A 721 4.32 -25.52 -18.91
C ILE A 721 5.73 -25.47 -18.34
N VAL A 722 6.02 -24.61 -17.36
CA VAL A 722 7.37 -24.35 -16.82
C VAL A 722 7.87 -25.51 -15.96
N VAL A 723 6.98 -26.14 -15.18
CA VAL A 723 7.30 -27.24 -14.26
C VAL A 723 6.83 -28.56 -14.89
N PRO A 724 7.67 -29.26 -15.68
CA PRO A 724 7.29 -30.54 -16.29
C PRO A 724 7.28 -31.66 -15.25
N LYS A 725 6.45 -32.68 -15.48
CA LYS A 725 6.42 -33.89 -14.63
C LYS A 725 7.69 -34.73 -14.71
N ASP A 726 8.43 -34.64 -15.82
CA ASP A 726 9.70 -35.35 -15.99
C ASP A 726 10.82 -34.69 -15.19
N ASN A 727 11.45 -35.45 -14.30
CA ASN A 727 12.48 -34.96 -13.37
C ASN A 727 13.75 -34.48 -14.09
N SER A 728 14.14 -35.13 -15.20
CA SER A 728 15.36 -34.74 -15.95
C SER A 728 15.16 -33.38 -16.62
N THR A 729 14.02 -33.21 -17.31
CA THR A 729 13.64 -31.93 -17.92
C THR A 729 13.43 -30.85 -16.86
N LEU A 730 12.83 -31.19 -15.72
CA LEU A 730 12.64 -30.27 -14.60
C LEU A 730 13.98 -29.75 -14.07
N LEU A 731 14.95 -30.64 -13.83
CA LEU A 731 16.27 -30.25 -13.31
C LEU A 731 17.01 -29.31 -14.27
N LYS A 732 17.00 -29.61 -15.57
CA LYS A 732 17.60 -28.73 -16.60
C LYS A 732 17.00 -27.33 -16.58
N ARG A 733 15.67 -27.23 -16.46
CA ARG A 733 14.97 -25.94 -16.38
C ARG A 733 15.23 -25.20 -15.08
N LEU A 734 15.29 -25.90 -13.95
CA LEU A 734 15.66 -25.31 -12.67
C LEU A 734 17.09 -24.73 -12.71
N LEU A 735 18.05 -25.42 -13.32
CA LEU A 735 19.41 -24.91 -13.50
C LEU A 735 19.44 -23.65 -14.37
N CYS A 736 18.65 -23.61 -15.45
CA CYS A 736 18.51 -22.41 -16.29
C CYS A 736 17.91 -21.23 -15.50
N ILE A 737 16.85 -21.49 -14.73
CA ILE A 737 16.20 -20.48 -13.89
C ILE A 737 17.16 -19.96 -12.81
N ALA A 738 17.88 -20.86 -12.14
CA ALA A 738 18.87 -20.50 -11.14
C ALA A 738 20.01 -19.65 -11.74
N GLY A 739 20.50 -20.01 -12.93
CA GLY A 739 21.48 -19.23 -13.66
C GLY A 739 20.98 -17.83 -14.03
N PHE A 740 19.74 -17.72 -14.52
CA PHE A 740 19.10 -16.45 -14.84
C PHE A 740 18.98 -15.53 -13.61
N PHE A 741 18.46 -16.05 -12.48
CA PHE A 741 18.34 -15.24 -11.26
C PHE A 741 19.69 -14.88 -10.64
N SER A 742 20.68 -15.77 -10.70
CA SER A 742 22.03 -15.47 -10.23
C SER A 742 22.67 -14.35 -11.06
N GLY A 743 22.51 -14.40 -12.39
CA GLY A 743 22.94 -13.32 -13.28
C GLY A 743 22.22 -12.00 -13.00
N LEU A 744 20.90 -12.04 -12.76
CA LEU A 744 20.10 -10.86 -12.42
C LEU A 744 20.52 -10.23 -11.08
N LEU A 745 20.81 -11.06 -10.07
CA LEU A 745 21.30 -10.60 -8.76
C LEU A 745 22.69 -9.97 -8.85
N LEU A 746 23.61 -10.60 -9.59
CA LEU A 746 24.94 -10.04 -9.84
C LEU A 746 24.83 -8.70 -10.58
N PHE A 747 23.98 -8.63 -11.60
CA PHE A 747 23.75 -7.41 -12.36
C PHE A 747 23.16 -6.29 -11.50
N SER A 748 22.18 -6.60 -10.65
CA SER A 748 21.61 -5.65 -9.70
C SER A 748 22.66 -5.12 -8.73
N ALA A 749 23.52 -5.98 -8.20
CA ALA A 749 24.59 -5.58 -7.28
C ALA A 749 25.60 -4.62 -7.95
N MET A 750 25.95 -4.86 -9.21
CA MET A 750 26.79 -3.94 -9.99
C MET A 750 26.10 -2.60 -10.24
N GLN A 751 24.78 -2.60 -10.50
CA GLN A 751 24.01 -1.39 -10.74
C GLN A 751 23.91 -0.53 -9.47
N ASP A 752 23.72 -1.14 -8.30
CA ASP A 752 23.67 -0.41 -7.02
C ASP A 752 25.02 0.22 -6.66
N GLN A 753 26.15 -0.44 -6.97
CA GLN A 753 27.48 0.15 -6.80
C GLN A 753 27.73 1.37 -7.71
N SER A 754 27.08 1.44 -8.87
CA SER A 754 27.21 2.60 -9.79
C SER A 754 26.34 3.80 -9.41
N ARG A 755 25.38 3.63 -8.48
CA ARG A 755 24.43 4.66 -8.03
C ARG A 755 24.87 5.39 -6.77
N HIS A 756 25.81 4.82 -6.03
CA HIS A 756 26.49 5.44 -4.89
C HIS A 756 27.82 6.02 -5.35
#